data_AF-A0A852USV6-F1
#
_entry.id   AF-A0A852USV6-F1
#
_cell.length_a   1.000
_cell.length_b   1.000
_cell.length_c   1.000
_cell.angle_alpha   90.00
_cell.angle_beta   90.00
_cell.angle_gamma   90.00
#
_symmetry.space_group_name_H-M   'P 1'
#
loop_
_entity.id
_entity.type
_entity.pdbx_description
1 polymer ?
#
loop_
_entity_poly.entity_id
_entity_poly.type
_entity_poly.pdbx_seq_one_letter_code
_entity_poly.pdbx_strand_id
1 'polypeptide(L)'
;MFRNPRVHRVSALAAALAVTAIAPAIAQPAAASAPSATAPAPAAYIVTLAEPPLATYDGGTEGIAPTRGRKGKKVDTTSSHARRYRDRLTDRQNEVARSVGAAATGHHAVASNSFTAQLTPAQALRLHATQGVVSVVPDTLRKALDDRNSTDFLGLSGDAGLWAKLGGTGKAGKGVVVGVIDTGIWPENPSFAAPALGTEPPTSAEPYRPYLKDGATVMKKADGATFTGLCQTGEEFAASLCNQKVISARYFGEQWLRGNPPDKRADYVSPRDAQGHGSHTAGTAAGDHAVQATANGVDYGAISGVAPGAAVAVYKALWQGKDGGTTGGYTSDLVAAVDQAVADGVDVINYSVGGMFESAADDPVQRAFLAAAEAGVFVATAGGNSGPDPSTLDNTMPWTTTVAAGTIAPWQAEVRLGDGTVVRGVSTTVVAPFGPKPLVTALSVKTGTATESDAQICAAGSLDPAKTAGKIVYCLRGTTARVDKSAEVKRAGGVGMVLGNPTDQSTDADLHSVPTVHVNAPDADKVAGYAATAGATATFAPAASGGEPYPQVASFSSRGPSLGNNGDLLKPDVTAPGVAILAAVAPPGNGGKDFDFYSGTSMATPHVAGLAALYLGEHPLLSPMAIKSAMMTTAYDTKTPDVFAQGAGHVDPARMLTPGLVYDAGAEDWYGYLEGKGVKTGTGAKPLAGTDVNYPTISVGDLFGSRTVTRKVTAVTPGVYHSAIELPGFKTKVKPSTLVFKKAGETKEFTVSMEMLPSTTTDTVVGRLTWTGAGTTVRSSIVATPLSARAPAEVKGTGADGSVGFEVTPGTKKFSVTPYGLVSADEVPGTVNESEVWGRDIPVTITDDAKAVSFKLRAANPEAQVGGLLFYEENGTREFVSWVFSLDGDSRAVLAHPRPGRYTLVVLTLGDLPGTTSTDFLTQVNLVTADNARGTLTLTPNKPKATVGTPIPLTASWTKATQRTNTGYVEYPNGFGTIVTIN
;
A
#
# COMPACT_ATOMS: atom_id res chain seq x y z
N MET A 1 60.65 -13.09 -14.67
CA MET A 1 61.52 -14.28 -14.69
C MET A 1 60.72 -15.46 -15.24
N PHE A 2 61.36 -16.54 -15.70
CA PHE A 2 60.71 -17.75 -16.27
C PHE A 2 59.77 -18.46 -15.24
N ARG A 3 58.81 -19.34 -15.59
CA ARG A 3 58.62 -20.17 -16.81
C ARG A 3 57.14 -20.66 -16.92
N ASN A 4 56.64 -20.81 -18.15
CA ASN A 4 55.51 -21.71 -18.54
C ASN A 4 56.13 -23.10 -18.91
N PRO A 5 55.44 -24.29 -18.92
CA PRO A 5 54.64 -24.69 -20.12
C PRO A 5 53.60 -25.87 -20.03
N ARG A 6 52.60 -25.85 -20.93
CA ARG A 6 52.08 -26.99 -21.78
C ARG A 6 51.32 -28.23 -21.15
N VAL A 7 50.53 -29.05 -21.88
CA VAL A 7 49.63 -28.93 -23.09
C VAL A 7 48.91 -30.29 -23.42
N HIS A 8 47.91 -30.33 -24.35
CA HIS A 8 47.31 -31.52 -25.05
C HIS A 8 46.37 -32.47 -24.24
N ARG A 9 45.51 -33.40 -24.77
CA ARG A 9 44.71 -33.70 -26.02
C ARG A 9 43.87 -35.00 -25.74
N VAL A 10 42.86 -35.54 -26.48
CA VAL A 10 41.94 -35.16 -27.61
C VAL A 10 40.83 -36.27 -27.76
N SER A 11 39.80 -36.06 -28.61
CA SER A 11 38.73 -37.00 -29.07
C SER A 11 37.56 -37.26 -28.10
N ALA A 12 36.27 -37.45 -28.46
CA ALA A 12 35.46 -37.57 -29.71
C ALA A 12 34.94 -38.98 -30.09
N LEU A 13 33.60 -39.11 -30.23
CA LEU A 13 32.90 -40.02 -31.16
C LEU A 13 31.42 -39.59 -31.34
N ALA A 14 30.70 -40.16 -32.31
CA ALA A 14 29.30 -39.86 -32.63
C ALA A 14 28.55 -41.12 -33.14
N ALA A 15 27.22 -41.10 -33.09
CA ALA A 15 26.33 -42.05 -33.77
C ALA A 15 24.96 -41.40 -34.06
N ALA A 16 24.29 -41.85 -35.13
CA ALA A 16 22.97 -41.36 -35.54
C ALA A 16 22.20 -42.50 -36.24
N LEU A 17 20.86 -42.42 -36.29
CA LEU A 17 19.99 -43.22 -37.15
C LEU A 17 18.60 -42.57 -37.28
N ALA A 18 17.85 -42.91 -38.34
CA ALA A 18 16.63 -42.22 -38.76
C ALA A 18 15.55 -43.21 -39.25
N VAL A 19 14.28 -42.77 -39.30
CA VAL A 19 13.12 -43.50 -39.84
C VAL A 19 12.17 -42.52 -40.56
N THR A 20 11.45 -42.97 -41.59
CA THR A 20 10.56 -42.13 -42.43
C THR A 20 9.24 -42.82 -42.84
N ALA A 21 8.12 -42.11 -42.68
CA ALA A 21 6.82 -42.30 -43.37
C ALA A 21 6.11 -43.69 -43.17
N ILE A 22 4.88 -43.99 -43.62
CA ILE A 22 3.88 -43.34 -44.51
C ILE A 22 2.47 -43.49 -43.88
N ALA A 23 1.48 -42.65 -44.25
CA ALA A 23 0.07 -42.76 -43.81
C ALA A 23 -0.92 -43.06 -44.96
N PRO A 24 -2.10 -43.66 -44.67
CA PRO A 24 -3.31 -43.56 -45.49
C PRO A 24 -4.52 -42.99 -44.69
N ALA A 25 -5.69 -42.81 -45.35
CA ALA A 25 -6.66 -41.79 -44.98
C ALA A 25 -8.14 -42.23 -44.78
N ILE A 26 -8.82 -41.47 -43.92
CA ILE A 26 -10.26 -41.11 -43.89
C ILE A 26 -11.33 -42.22 -43.84
N ALA A 27 -12.14 -42.14 -42.77
CA ALA A 27 -13.59 -42.37 -42.83
C ALA A 27 -14.31 -41.45 -41.82
N GLN A 28 -15.41 -40.82 -42.24
CA GLN A 28 -16.46 -40.21 -41.43
C GLN A 28 -17.77 -40.91 -41.82
N PRO A 29 -18.73 -41.17 -40.90
CA PRO A 29 -19.45 -40.08 -40.22
C PRO A 29 -19.99 -40.34 -38.79
N ALA A 30 -20.17 -39.26 -38.03
CA ALA A 30 -21.35 -39.02 -37.19
C ALA A 30 -21.34 -37.55 -36.71
N ALA A 31 -22.46 -36.84 -36.85
CA ALA A 31 -22.59 -35.48 -36.29
C ALA A 31 -23.03 -35.57 -34.82
N ALA A 32 -22.10 -35.38 -33.89
CA ALA A 32 -22.43 -35.16 -32.48
C ALA A 32 -22.84 -33.69 -32.27
N SER A 33 -23.94 -33.46 -31.56
CA SER A 33 -24.45 -32.11 -31.25
C SER A 33 -23.48 -31.35 -30.33
N ALA A 34 -23.12 -30.12 -30.69
CA ALA A 34 -22.27 -29.27 -29.85
C ALA A 34 -22.95 -28.98 -28.49
N PRO A 35 -22.23 -29.11 -27.36
CA PRO A 35 -22.72 -28.65 -26.07
C PRO A 35 -22.87 -27.12 -26.09
N SER A 36 -23.99 -26.62 -25.55
CA SER A 36 -24.26 -25.18 -25.51
C SER A 36 -23.34 -24.47 -24.53
N ALA A 37 -22.69 -23.39 -24.95
CA ALA A 37 -21.86 -22.57 -24.07
C ALA A 37 -22.71 -21.97 -22.95
N THR A 38 -22.48 -22.41 -21.71
CA THR A 38 -23.06 -21.76 -20.52
C THR A 38 -22.47 -20.37 -20.36
N ALA A 39 -23.35 -19.36 -20.24
CA ALA A 39 -22.92 -17.98 -20.04
C ALA A 39 -22.10 -17.82 -18.74
N PRO A 40 -21.12 -16.88 -18.71
CA PRO A 40 -20.34 -16.62 -17.51
C PRO A 40 -21.25 -16.22 -16.34
N ALA A 41 -20.96 -16.78 -15.16
CA ALA A 41 -21.75 -16.54 -13.96
C ALA A 41 -21.77 -15.04 -13.58
N PRO A 42 -22.86 -14.53 -12.99
CA PRO A 42 -22.87 -13.21 -12.37
C PRO A 42 -21.82 -13.11 -11.26
N ALA A 43 -21.16 -11.96 -11.16
CA ALA A 43 -20.25 -11.60 -10.08
C ALA A 43 -20.77 -10.35 -9.35
N ALA A 44 -20.25 -10.09 -8.14
CA ALA A 44 -20.57 -8.89 -7.38
C ALA A 44 -19.86 -7.67 -7.98
N TYR A 45 -20.63 -6.70 -8.45
CA TYR A 45 -20.15 -5.39 -8.90
C TYR A 45 -20.79 -4.26 -8.09
N ILE A 46 -20.01 -3.22 -7.82
CA ILE A 46 -20.45 -1.94 -7.26
C ILE A 46 -20.63 -0.95 -8.41
N VAL A 47 -21.79 -0.30 -8.46
CA VAL A 47 -22.21 0.64 -9.50
C VAL A 47 -22.41 2.02 -8.86
N THR A 48 -21.59 2.99 -9.24
CA THR A 48 -21.64 4.36 -8.69
C THR A 48 -22.41 5.27 -9.64
N LEU A 49 -23.25 6.17 -9.11
CA LEU A 49 -24.06 7.11 -9.86
C LEU A 49 -23.56 8.56 -9.71
N ALA A 50 -23.86 9.39 -10.70
CA ALA A 50 -23.34 10.77 -10.83
C ALA A 50 -24.11 11.82 -10.02
N GLU A 51 -25.31 11.48 -9.51
CA GLU A 51 -26.09 12.39 -8.67
C GLU A 51 -25.43 12.48 -7.28
N PRO A 52 -25.28 13.67 -6.67
CA PRO A 52 -24.49 13.81 -5.45
C PRO A 52 -25.11 13.05 -4.27
N PRO A 53 -24.33 12.35 -3.43
CA PRO A 53 -24.85 11.72 -2.22
C PRO A 53 -25.27 12.75 -1.16
N LEU A 54 -26.00 12.30 -0.14
CA LEU A 54 -26.62 13.17 0.87
C LEU A 54 -25.61 14.09 1.59
N ALA A 55 -24.38 13.63 1.81
CA ALA A 55 -23.33 14.43 2.44
C ALA A 55 -22.93 15.67 1.63
N THR A 56 -23.07 15.63 0.29
CA THR A 56 -22.59 16.68 -0.63
C THR A 56 -23.73 17.39 -1.39
N TYR A 57 -24.96 16.88 -1.33
CA TYR A 57 -26.13 17.46 -1.98
C TYR A 57 -26.45 18.89 -1.51
N ASP A 58 -26.27 19.85 -2.42
CA ASP A 58 -26.37 21.29 -2.20
C ASP A 58 -27.69 21.92 -2.69
N GLY A 59 -28.63 21.11 -3.20
CA GLY A 59 -29.98 21.52 -3.58
C GLY A 59 -30.37 21.14 -5.01
N GLY A 60 -31.44 21.75 -5.52
CA GLY A 60 -31.86 21.59 -6.92
C GLY A 60 -32.88 20.47 -7.21
N THR A 61 -33.21 19.61 -6.24
CA THR A 61 -34.39 18.72 -6.33
C THR A 61 -35.61 19.40 -5.75
N GLU A 62 -36.72 19.41 -6.50
CA GLU A 62 -37.98 20.03 -6.08
C GLU A 62 -38.49 19.45 -4.75
N GLY A 63 -38.90 20.32 -3.81
CA GLY A 63 -39.34 19.93 -2.47
C GLY A 63 -38.24 19.45 -1.49
N ILE A 64 -36.98 19.31 -1.94
CA ILE A 64 -35.89 18.80 -1.09
C ILE A 64 -34.79 19.86 -0.92
N ALA A 65 -34.76 20.47 0.28
CA ALA A 65 -33.76 21.44 0.67
C ALA A 65 -32.34 20.83 0.75
N PRO A 66 -31.27 21.64 0.59
CA PRO A 66 -29.87 21.19 0.66
C PRO A 66 -29.55 20.47 1.98
N THR A 67 -28.77 19.38 1.91
CA THR A 67 -28.32 18.61 3.09
C THR A 67 -26.83 18.78 3.40
N ARG A 68 -26.04 19.27 2.44
CA ARG A 68 -24.61 19.54 2.58
C ARG A 68 -24.28 20.43 3.79
N GLY A 69 -23.24 20.04 4.53
CA GLY A 69 -22.71 20.81 5.65
C GLY A 69 -22.27 22.22 5.22
N ARG A 70 -22.62 23.24 6.00
CA ARG A 70 -22.13 24.62 5.81
C ARG A 70 -20.83 24.80 6.60
N LYS A 71 -19.90 25.64 6.11
CA LYS A 71 -18.55 25.86 6.67
C LYS A 71 -18.54 25.80 8.22
N GLY A 72 -17.86 24.80 8.76
CA GLY A 72 -17.75 24.54 10.21
C GLY A 72 -18.89 23.74 10.86
N LYS A 73 -19.72 23.03 10.09
CA LYS A 73 -20.78 22.14 10.61
C LYS A 73 -20.91 20.84 9.79
N LYS A 74 -21.00 19.70 10.49
CA LYS A 74 -21.28 18.37 9.91
C LYS A 74 -22.71 18.30 9.31
N VAL A 75 -22.96 17.27 8.50
CA VAL A 75 -24.23 17.02 7.80
C VAL A 75 -25.30 16.47 8.75
N ASP A 76 -26.55 16.95 8.63
CA ASP A 76 -27.71 16.38 9.35
C ASP A 76 -28.40 15.30 8.50
N THR A 77 -27.97 14.04 8.71
CA THR A 77 -28.54 12.82 8.11
C THR A 77 -29.94 12.50 8.63
N THR A 78 -30.41 13.16 9.70
CA THR A 78 -31.67 12.88 10.41
C THR A 78 -32.82 13.81 10.02
N SER A 79 -32.56 14.86 9.24
CA SER A 79 -33.59 15.79 8.78
C SER A 79 -34.66 15.13 7.89
N SER A 80 -35.83 15.77 7.78
CA SER A 80 -36.89 15.31 6.85
C SER A 80 -36.52 15.46 5.38
N HIS A 81 -35.57 16.35 5.04
CA HIS A 81 -35.03 16.47 3.69
C HIS A 81 -33.96 15.39 3.43
N ALA A 82 -33.10 15.10 4.42
CA ALA A 82 -32.15 14.00 4.36
C ALA A 82 -32.83 12.65 4.07
N ARG A 83 -33.87 12.26 4.82
CA ARG A 83 -34.65 11.04 4.53
C ARG A 83 -35.16 11.03 3.08
N ARG A 84 -35.97 12.03 2.70
CA ARG A 84 -36.54 12.12 1.34
C ARG A 84 -35.48 12.10 0.22
N TYR A 85 -34.31 12.67 0.45
CA TYR A 85 -33.24 12.65 -0.54
C TYR A 85 -32.59 11.26 -0.67
N ARG A 86 -32.27 10.63 0.47
CA ARG A 86 -31.74 9.27 0.52
C ARG A 86 -32.69 8.28 -0.14
N ASP A 87 -33.98 8.38 0.19
CA ASP A 87 -35.01 7.46 -0.30
C ASP A 87 -35.16 7.62 -1.84
N ARG A 88 -35.11 8.87 -2.38
CA ARG A 88 -35.00 9.15 -3.82
C ARG A 88 -33.76 8.53 -4.47
N LEU A 89 -32.58 8.59 -3.82
CA LEU A 89 -31.36 7.96 -4.35
C LEU A 89 -31.51 6.43 -4.38
N THR A 90 -32.10 5.81 -3.36
CA THR A 90 -32.40 4.37 -3.34
C THR A 90 -33.36 3.96 -4.46
N ASP A 91 -34.41 4.73 -4.73
CA ASP A 91 -35.31 4.50 -5.87
C ASP A 91 -34.57 4.58 -7.22
N ARG A 92 -33.72 5.60 -7.37
CA ARG A 92 -32.91 5.82 -8.58
C ARG A 92 -31.88 4.70 -8.81
N GLN A 93 -31.24 4.21 -7.76
CA GLN A 93 -30.33 3.06 -7.80
C GLN A 93 -31.07 1.79 -8.24
N ASN A 94 -32.27 1.56 -7.70
CA ASN A 94 -33.13 0.46 -8.13
C ASN A 94 -33.59 0.59 -9.59
N GLU A 95 -33.88 1.79 -10.07
CA GLU A 95 -34.19 2.06 -11.48
C GLU A 95 -33.02 1.68 -12.40
N VAL A 96 -31.80 2.14 -12.07
CA VAL A 96 -30.59 1.84 -12.84
C VAL A 96 -30.26 0.35 -12.82
N ALA A 97 -30.35 -0.34 -11.68
CA ALA A 97 -30.17 -1.79 -11.61
C ALA A 97 -31.14 -2.55 -12.55
N ARG A 98 -32.43 -2.19 -12.51
CA ARG A 98 -33.47 -2.81 -13.35
C ARG A 98 -33.23 -2.59 -14.84
N SER A 99 -32.56 -1.50 -15.24
CA SER A 99 -32.32 -1.17 -16.66
C SER A 99 -31.54 -2.24 -17.44
N VAL A 100 -30.70 -3.04 -16.76
CA VAL A 100 -29.98 -4.18 -17.34
C VAL A 100 -30.53 -5.55 -16.89
N GLY A 101 -31.73 -5.58 -16.30
CA GLY A 101 -32.33 -6.80 -15.77
C GLY A 101 -31.64 -7.34 -14.51
N ALA A 102 -31.00 -6.48 -13.72
CA ALA A 102 -30.43 -6.83 -12.42
C ALA A 102 -31.30 -6.28 -11.28
N ALA A 103 -31.07 -6.79 -10.07
CA ALA A 103 -31.59 -6.22 -8.83
C ALA A 103 -30.43 -5.60 -8.04
N ALA A 104 -30.67 -4.45 -7.41
CA ALA A 104 -29.74 -3.92 -6.43
C ALA A 104 -29.74 -4.85 -5.21
N THR A 105 -28.56 -5.28 -4.78
CA THR A 105 -28.35 -6.20 -3.66
C THR A 105 -27.89 -5.50 -2.39
N GLY A 106 -27.54 -4.21 -2.46
CA GLY A 106 -27.19 -3.31 -1.37
C GLY A 106 -27.20 -1.85 -1.85
N HIS A 107 -27.43 -0.89 -0.95
CA HIS A 107 -27.65 0.53 -1.28
C HIS A 107 -26.80 1.46 -0.42
N HIS A 108 -26.11 2.42 -1.06
CA HIS A 108 -25.30 3.45 -0.40
C HIS A 108 -25.76 4.82 -0.91
N ALA A 109 -26.16 5.73 -0.01
CA ALA A 109 -26.76 7.01 -0.40
C ALA A 109 -26.31 8.23 0.44
N VAL A 110 -25.41 8.05 1.42
CA VAL A 110 -25.02 9.10 2.37
C VAL A 110 -23.63 9.69 2.06
N ALA A 111 -22.55 8.91 2.11
CA ALA A 111 -21.20 9.30 1.68
C ALA A 111 -20.90 8.92 0.21
N SER A 112 -21.57 7.89 -0.31
CA SER A 112 -21.57 7.48 -1.72
C SER A 112 -23.01 7.45 -2.24
N ASN A 113 -23.18 7.56 -3.57
CA ASN A 113 -24.42 7.26 -4.26
C ASN A 113 -24.15 6.06 -5.18
N SER A 114 -24.21 4.86 -4.61
CA SER A 114 -23.86 3.62 -5.30
C SER A 114 -24.76 2.47 -4.85
N PHE A 115 -24.82 1.42 -5.67
CA PHE A 115 -25.46 0.16 -5.31
C PHE A 115 -24.58 -1.03 -5.69
N THR A 116 -24.66 -2.11 -4.92
CA THR A 116 -24.07 -3.40 -5.31
C THR A 116 -25.11 -4.19 -6.10
N ALA A 117 -24.68 -4.96 -7.09
CA ALA A 117 -25.54 -5.91 -7.80
C ALA A 117 -24.75 -7.15 -8.27
N GLN A 118 -25.45 -8.26 -8.44
CA GLN A 118 -24.92 -9.43 -9.15
C GLN A 118 -25.10 -9.21 -10.66
N LEU A 119 -24.01 -9.00 -11.38
CA LEU A 119 -24.01 -8.70 -12.81
C LEU A 119 -23.19 -9.73 -13.58
N THR A 120 -23.73 -10.21 -14.71
CA THR A 120 -22.87 -10.78 -15.76
C THR A 120 -21.98 -9.68 -16.36
N PRO A 121 -20.81 -10.00 -16.95
CA PRO A 121 -19.96 -9.02 -17.63
C PRO A 121 -20.72 -8.19 -18.69
N ALA A 122 -21.67 -8.82 -19.40
CA ALA A 122 -22.52 -8.14 -20.38
C ALA A 122 -23.57 -7.20 -19.77
N GLN A 123 -23.89 -7.31 -18.48
CA GLN A 123 -24.72 -6.33 -17.74
C GLN A 123 -23.84 -5.22 -17.15
N ALA A 124 -22.66 -5.57 -16.61
CA ALA A 124 -21.67 -4.60 -16.12
C ALA A 124 -21.24 -3.61 -17.22
N LEU A 125 -20.93 -4.11 -18.43
CA LEU A 125 -20.57 -3.28 -19.58
C LEU A 125 -21.71 -2.34 -20.02
N ARG A 126 -22.97 -2.80 -19.95
CA ARG A 126 -24.15 -1.98 -20.28
C ARG A 126 -24.40 -0.89 -19.23
N LEU A 127 -24.18 -1.17 -17.94
CA LEU A 127 -24.23 -0.13 -16.91
C LEU A 127 -23.08 0.86 -17.03
N HIS A 128 -21.87 0.41 -17.35
CA HIS A 128 -20.73 1.31 -17.58
C HIS A 128 -20.97 2.30 -18.74
N ALA A 129 -21.73 1.88 -19.77
CA ALA A 129 -22.18 2.74 -20.87
C ALA A 129 -23.46 3.57 -20.58
N THR A 130 -24.07 3.45 -19.39
CA THR A 130 -25.34 4.11 -19.07
C THR A 130 -25.13 5.54 -18.56
N GLN A 131 -25.78 6.52 -19.20
CA GLN A 131 -25.68 7.93 -18.81
C GLN A 131 -26.14 8.15 -17.36
N GLY A 132 -25.25 8.66 -16.52
CA GLY A 132 -25.48 8.87 -15.08
C GLY A 132 -24.85 7.80 -14.19
N VAL A 133 -24.28 6.73 -14.75
CA VAL A 133 -23.32 5.86 -14.07
C VAL A 133 -21.92 6.47 -14.18
N VAL A 134 -21.12 6.35 -13.12
CA VAL A 134 -19.75 6.87 -13.00
C VAL A 134 -18.73 5.74 -13.10
N SER A 135 -18.94 4.66 -12.33
CA SER A 135 -18.05 3.50 -12.31
C SER A 135 -18.84 2.21 -12.10
N VAL A 136 -18.30 1.09 -12.61
CA VAL A 136 -18.81 -0.27 -12.43
C VAL A 136 -17.62 -1.18 -12.17
N VAL A 137 -17.40 -1.57 -10.91
CA VAL A 137 -16.16 -2.24 -10.46
C VAL A 137 -16.46 -3.54 -9.70
N PRO A 138 -15.65 -4.61 -9.83
CA PRO A 138 -15.84 -5.85 -9.09
C PRO A 138 -15.47 -5.69 -7.60
N ASP A 139 -16.19 -6.37 -6.71
CA ASP A 139 -15.96 -6.30 -5.25
C ASP A 139 -14.84 -7.27 -4.80
N THR A 140 -13.88 -6.81 -3.98
CA THR A 140 -12.62 -7.55 -3.70
C THR A 140 -12.11 -7.44 -2.25
N LEU A 141 -11.13 -8.28 -1.87
CA LEU A 141 -10.73 -8.60 -0.49
C LEU A 141 -9.39 -7.92 -0.05
N ARG A 142 -9.26 -7.49 1.21
CA ARG A 142 -8.11 -6.70 1.78
C ARG A 142 -7.55 -7.26 3.13
N LYS A 143 -6.29 -6.94 3.54
CA LYS A 143 -5.53 -7.50 4.73
C LYS A 143 -4.53 -6.51 5.40
N ALA A 144 -3.98 -6.77 6.61
CA ALA A 144 -3.31 -5.77 7.51
C ALA A 144 -2.39 -6.30 8.71
N LEU A 145 -1.40 -5.51 9.24
CA LEU A 145 -0.45 -5.61 10.45
C LEU A 145 0.45 -4.30 10.57
N ASP A 146 1.19 -3.73 11.59
CA ASP A 146 1.53 -3.79 13.06
C ASP A 146 2.13 -2.36 13.54
N ASP A 147 2.74 -1.86 14.68
CA ASP A 147 3.79 -2.23 15.70
C ASP A 147 4.02 -1.18 16.93
N ARG A 148 5.09 -1.25 17.82
CA ARG A 148 5.32 -0.54 19.18
C ARG A 148 6.66 0.22 19.41
N ASN A 149 7.23 0.37 20.65
CA ASN A 149 6.61 0.93 21.88
C ASN A 149 6.72 2.42 21.74
N SER A 150 5.64 2.95 21.25
CA SER A 150 5.65 4.10 20.39
C SER A 150 5.49 5.35 21.21
N THR A 151 4.70 5.33 22.27
CA THR A 151 4.37 6.52 23.08
C THR A 151 5.59 7.13 23.76
N ASP A 152 6.47 6.29 24.31
CA ASP A 152 7.74 6.71 24.91
C ASP A 152 8.73 7.21 23.84
N PHE A 153 8.87 6.47 22.74
CA PHE A 153 9.72 6.83 21.61
C PHE A 153 9.29 8.14 20.93
N LEU A 154 7.98 8.39 20.87
CA LEU A 154 7.33 9.61 20.38
C LEU A 154 7.39 10.78 21.38
N GLY A 155 7.99 10.60 22.55
CA GLY A 155 8.14 11.65 23.57
C GLY A 155 6.80 12.08 24.20
N LEU A 156 5.81 11.19 24.26
CA LEU A 156 4.49 11.49 24.82
C LEU A 156 4.49 11.39 26.36
N SER A 157 5.23 10.42 26.91
CA SER A 157 5.27 10.06 28.32
C SER A 157 6.35 10.78 29.14
N GLY A 158 6.27 10.64 30.47
CA GLY A 158 7.18 11.29 31.43
C GLY A 158 6.90 12.78 31.65
N ASP A 159 7.53 13.36 32.67
CA ASP A 159 7.23 14.72 33.17
C ASP A 159 7.49 15.85 32.14
N ALA A 160 8.40 15.61 31.18
CA ALA A 160 8.70 16.53 30.09
C ALA A 160 7.95 16.22 28.77
N GLY A 161 7.25 15.07 28.74
CA GLY A 161 6.56 14.54 27.57
C GLY A 161 5.36 15.38 27.14
N LEU A 162 4.78 15.04 26.00
CA LEU A 162 3.62 15.76 25.47
C LEU A 162 2.41 15.68 26.41
N TRP A 163 2.09 14.50 26.94
CA TRP A 163 0.90 14.31 27.77
C TRP A 163 0.88 15.15 29.05
N ALA A 164 2.05 15.44 29.65
CA ALA A 164 2.16 16.32 30.80
C ALA A 164 1.67 17.74 30.49
N LYS A 165 1.91 18.22 29.25
CA LYS A 165 1.46 19.53 28.75
C LYS A 165 -0.04 19.53 28.45
N LEU A 166 -0.59 18.38 28.01
CA LEU A 166 -2.03 18.13 27.75
C LEU A 166 -2.84 17.83 29.04
N GLY A 167 -2.39 18.31 30.20
CA GLY A 167 -3.07 18.14 31.48
C GLY A 167 -2.94 16.75 32.13
N GLY A 168 -2.04 15.90 31.65
CA GLY A 168 -1.74 14.56 32.16
C GLY A 168 -2.32 13.43 31.29
N THR A 169 -1.67 12.27 31.29
CA THR A 169 -1.92 11.13 30.38
C THR A 169 -3.40 10.80 30.19
N GLY A 170 -4.14 10.45 31.25
CA GLY A 170 -5.58 10.11 31.17
C GLY A 170 -6.54 11.24 30.73
N LYS A 171 -6.02 12.43 30.36
CA LYS A 171 -6.79 13.51 29.72
C LYS A 171 -6.38 13.78 28.27
N ALA A 172 -5.26 13.23 27.80
CA ALA A 172 -4.72 13.54 26.49
C ALA A 172 -5.64 12.99 25.37
N GLY A 173 -6.25 13.90 24.60
CA GLY A 173 -7.29 13.58 23.60
C GLY A 173 -8.73 13.54 24.16
N LYS A 174 -8.97 13.94 25.42
CA LYS A 174 -10.30 13.87 26.03
C LYS A 174 -11.30 14.82 25.37
N GLY A 175 -12.45 14.27 24.95
CA GLY A 175 -13.47 14.99 24.18
C GLY A 175 -13.41 14.73 22.67
N VAL A 176 -12.50 13.87 22.21
CA VAL A 176 -12.37 13.43 20.82
C VAL A 176 -12.78 11.96 20.68
N VAL A 177 -13.38 11.59 19.54
CA VAL A 177 -13.78 10.20 19.23
C VAL A 177 -12.99 9.65 18.04
N VAL A 178 -12.27 8.55 18.26
CA VAL A 178 -11.55 7.78 17.23
C VAL A 178 -12.44 6.64 16.74
N GLY A 179 -12.83 6.68 15.47
CA GLY A 179 -13.44 5.57 14.75
C GLY A 179 -12.39 4.57 14.26
N VAL A 180 -12.59 3.28 14.52
CA VAL A 180 -11.70 2.19 14.09
C VAL A 180 -12.44 1.28 13.12
N ILE A 181 -11.96 1.17 11.88
CA ILE A 181 -12.55 0.36 10.81
C ILE A 181 -11.63 -0.83 10.53
N ASP A 182 -11.99 -2.00 11.06
CA ASP A 182 -11.04 -3.12 11.27
C ASP A 182 -11.75 -4.47 11.52
N THR A 183 -11.10 -5.46 12.17
CA THR A 183 -11.67 -6.79 12.53
C THR A 183 -12.64 -6.79 13.72
N GLY A 184 -12.82 -5.64 14.39
CA GLY A 184 -13.73 -5.49 15.54
C GLY A 184 -13.02 -5.03 16.81
N ILE A 185 -13.56 -5.41 17.97
CA ILE A 185 -12.97 -5.12 19.29
C ILE A 185 -13.10 -6.30 20.25
N TRP A 186 -12.10 -6.49 21.14
CA TRP A 186 -12.19 -7.35 22.32
C TRP A 186 -12.41 -6.49 23.58
N PRO A 187 -13.65 -6.14 23.94
CA PRO A 187 -13.94 -5.06 24.90
C PRO A 187 -13.57 -5.41 26.35
N GLU A 188 -13.37 -6.70 26.67
CA GLU A 188 -12.92 -7.15 27.98
C GLU A 188 -11.41 -6.90 28.23
N ASN A 189 -10.64 -6.51 27.21
CA ASN A 189 -9.21 -6.26 27.37
C ASN A 189 -8.96 -5.08 28.33
N PRO A 190 -7.95 -5.15 29.23
CA PRO A 190 -7.61 -4.05 30.13
C PRO A 190 -7.38 -2.69 29.45
N SER A 191 -6.92 -2.63 28.19
CA SER A 191 -6.78 -1.39 27.42
C SER A 191 -8.11 -0.68 27.10
N PHE A 192 -9.25 -1.33 27.32
CA PHE A 192 -10.59 -0.79 27.09
C PHE A 192 -11.43 -0.72 28.38
N ALA A 193 -10.82 -1.00 29.55
CA ALA A 193 -11.50 -0.93 30.83
C ALA A 193 -11.93 0.51 31.16
N ALA A 194 -13.23 0.69 31.41
CA ALA A 194 -13.79 1.95 31.89
C ALA A 194 -15.13 1.70 32.60
N PRO A 195 -15.65 2.67 33.39
CA PRO A 195 -16.97 2.55 33.99
C PRO A 195 -18.06 2.36 32.92
N ALA A 196 -19.12 1.65 33.26
CA ALA A 196 -20.27 1.44 32.37
C ALA A 196 -20.95 2.77 31.98
N LEU A 197 -21.68 2.74 30.86
CA LEU A 197 -22.48 3.88 30.41
C LEU A 197 -23.74 4.03 31.29
N GLY A 198 -23.80 5.08 32.09
CA GLY A 198 -25.02 5.48 32.82
C GLY A 198 -25.98 6.28 31.95
N THR A 199 -27.22 6.47 32.40
CA THR A 199 -28.24 7.32 31.75
C THR A 199 -28.11 8.81 32.07
N GLU A 200 -27.35 9.17 33.11
CA GLU A 200 -27.25 10.55 33.59
C GLU A 200 -26.38 11.42 32.65
N PRO A 201 -26.89 12.57 32.18
CA PRO A 201 -26.15 13.51 31.35
C PRO A 201 -24.82 13.99 31.98
N PRO A 202 -23.83 14.40 31.17
CA PRO A 202 -22.55 14.91 31.67
C PRO A 202 -22.71 16.20 32.49
N THR A 203 -21.90 16.33 33.54
CA THR A 203 -21.83 17.53 34.38
C THR A 203 -20.83 18.54 33.83
N SER A 204 -20.78 19.75 34.38
CA SER A 204 -19.75 20.74 34.05
C SER A 204 -18.32 20.33 34.47
N ALA A 205 -18.18 19.38 35.40
CA ALA A 205 -16.89 18.79 35.77
C ALA A 205 -16.44 17.68 34.80
N GLU A 206 -17.40 17.04 34.12
CA GLU A 206 -17.17 15.98 33.14
C GLU A 206 -17.88 16.26 31.80
N PRO A 207 -17.60 17.40 31.13
CA PRO A 207 -18.40 17.90 30.01
C PRO A 207 -18.41 17.00 28.76
N TYR A 208 -17.55 15.98 28.75
CA TYR A 208 -17.34 15.02 27.67
C TYR A 208 -17.65 13.56 28.08
N ARG A 209 -18.24 13.32 29.26
CA ARG A 209 -18.59 11.94 29.66
C ARG A 209 -19.70 11.38 28.75
N PRO A 210 -19.50 10.21 28.11
CA PRO A 210 -20.55 9.54 27.34
C PRO A 210 -21.64 8.98 28.27
N TYR A 211 -22.87 8.93 27.77
CA TYR A 211 -24.04 8.45 28.51
C TYR A 211 -25.06 7.81 27.55
N LEU A 212 -25.92 6.93 28.07
CA LEU A 212 -27.03 6.35 27.30
C LEU A 212 -28.21 7.32 27.24
N LYS A 213 -28.73 7.53 26.03
CA LYS A 213 -29.95 8.29 25.77
C LYS A 213 -30.73 7.64 24.63
N ASP A 214 -32.02 7.38 24.84
CA ASP A 214 -32.94 6.84 23.82
C ASP A 214 -32.44 5.54 23.15
N GLY A 215 -31.64 4.73 23.85
CA GLY A 215 -31.02 3.49 23.36
C GLY A 215 -29.68 3.66 22.62
N ALA A 216 -29.21 4.89 22.42
CA ALA A 216 -27.91 5.21 21.81
C ALA A 216 -26.91 5.75 22.85
N THR A 217 -25.62 5.63 22.56
CA THR A 217 -24.57 6.31 23.33
C THR A 217 -24.35 7.71 22.79
N VAL A 218 -24.52 8.71 23.65
CA VAL A 218 -24.37 10.13 23.30
C VAL A 218 -23.16 10.71 24.04
N MET A 219 -22.32 11.47 23.32
CA MET A 219 -21.16 12.15 23.87
C MET A 219 -21.02 13.54 23.28
N LYS A 220 -20.94 14.57 24.12
CA LYS A 220 -20.54 15.92 23.68
C LYS A 220 -19.04 15.92 23.43
N LYS A 221 -18.61 16.54 22.33
CA LYS A 221 -17.22 16.56 21.86
C LYS A 221 -16.57 17.94 22.05
N ALA A 222 -15.23 17.99 21.90
CA ALA A 222 -14.43 19.20 22.07
C ALA A 222 -14.71 20.30 21.03
N ASP A 223 -15.13 19.93 19.81
CA ASP A 223 -15.62 20.85 18.76
C ASP A 223 -17.01 21.45 19.05
N GLY A 224 -17.64 21.04 20.16
CA GLY A 224 -19.01 21.42 20.53
C GLY A 224 -20.11 20.65 19.80
N ALA A 225 -19.77 19.74 18.89
CA ALA A 225 -20.72 18.81 18.28
C ALA A 225 -21.02 17.64 19.25
N THR A 226 -21.79 16.68 18.77
CA THR A 226 -22.25 15.52 19.55
C THR A 226 -22.07 14.26 18.71
N PHE A 227 -21.41 13.26 19.29
CA PHE A 227 -21.39 11.88 18.80
C PHE A 227 -22.69 11.18 19.21
N THR A 228 -23.23 10.32 18.36
CA THR A 228 -24.37 9.46 18.68
C THR A 228 -24.20 8.12 17.96
N GLY A 229 -23.85 7.08 18.71
CA GLY A 229 -23.55 5.75 18.18
C GLY A 229 -24.37 4.64 18.86
N LEU A 230 -24.23 3.41 18.35
CA LEU A 230 -24.96 2.25 18.83
C LEU A 230 -24.02 1.11 19.23
N CYS A 231 -24.41 0.39 20.27
CA CYS A 231 -23.73 -0.80 20.74
C CYS A 231 -24.51 -2.03 20.27
N GLN A 232 -24.20 -2.45 19.04
CA GLN A 232 -24.92 -3.47 18.29
C GLN A 232 -24.71 -4.85 18.93
N THR A 233 -25.79 -5.45 19.40
CA THR A 233 -25.78 -6.82 19.93
C THR A 233 -25.54 -7.85 18.82
N GLY A 234 -24.85 -8.94 19.15
CA GLY A 234 -24.65 -10.08 18.27
C GLY A 234 -24.08 -11.29 19.01
N GLU A 235 -23.53 -12.25 18.25
CA GLU A 235 -22.83 -13.42 18.80
C GLU A 235 -21.73 -13.00 19.80
N GLU A 236 -21.86 -13.48 21.04
CA GLU A 236 -20.97 -13.15 22.18
C GLU A 236 -20.75 -11.65 22.45
N PHE A 237 -21.64 -10.76 21.98
CA PHE A 237 -21.54 -9.32 22.20
C PHE A 237 -22.86 -8.73 22.71
N ALA A 238 -22.89 -8.39 24.00
CA ALA A 238 -24.00 -7.66 24.62
C ALA A 238 -23.74 -6.15 24.57
N ALA A 239 -24.80 -5.33 24.47
CA ALA A 239 -24.68 -3.87 24.44
C ALA A 239 -23.99 -3.29 25.71
N SER A 240 -24.04 -4.02 26.83
CA SER A 240 -23.36 -3.69 28.09
C SER A 240 -21.84 -3.88 28.08
N LEU A 241 -21.26 -4.39 26.98
CA LEU A 241 -19.81 -4.42 26.77
C LEU A 241 -19.27 -3.07 26.30
N CYS A 242 -20.13 -2.18 25.79
CA CYS A 242 -19.80 -0.77 25.67
C CYS A 242 -19.72 -0.11 27.04
N ASN A 243 -18.76 0.79 27.18
CA ASN A 243 -18.45 1.50 28.42
C ASN A 243 -18.02 2.94 28.09
N GLN A 244 -17.50 3.69 29.06
CA GLN A 244 -17.09 5.08 28.82
C GLN A 244 -15.80 5.24 27.96
N LYS A 245 -15.19 4.13 27.53
CA LYS A 245 -14.02 4.06 26.63
C LYS A 245 -14.40 3.58 25.24
N VAL A 246 -15.03 2.41 25.13
CA VAL A 246 -15.63 1.89 23.88
C VAL A 246 -17.11 2.31 23.86
N ILE A 247 -17.39 3.43 23.21
CA ILE A 247 -18.68 4.13 23.30
C ILE A 247 -19.70 3.68 22.22
N SER A 248 -19.24 3.04 21.16
CA SER A 248 -20.05 2.51 20.05
C SER A 248 -19.35 1.30 19.47
N ALA A 249 -20.10 0.28 19.07
CA ALA A 249 -19.54 -0.94 18.50
C ALA A 249 -20.55 -1.56 17.53
N ARG A 250 -20.16 -1.67 16.26
CA ARG A 250 -21.02 -2.06 15.13
C ARG A 250 -20.26 -2.96 14.15
N TYR A 251 -21.00 -3.69 13.32
CA TYR A 251 -20.42 -4.56 12.29
C TYR A 251 -21.10 -4.42 10.92
N PHE A 252 -20.29 -4.58 9.87
CA PHE A 252 -20.60 -4.43 8.46
C PHE A 252 -19.97 -5.63 7.76
N GLY A 253 -20.79 -6.42 7.08
CA GLY A 253 -20.41 -7.74 6.57
C GLY A 253 -21.53 -8.35 5.76
N GLU A 254 -22.40 -7.55 5.15
CA GLU A 254 -23.54 -8.04 4.40
C GLU A 254 -23.08 -8.85 3.18
N GLN A 255 -22.06 -8.36 2.46
CA GLN A 255 -21.49 -9.10 1.34
C GLN A 255 -20.64 -10.28 1.85
N TRP A 256 -19.89 -10.11 2.94
CA TRP A 256 -19.11 -11.21 3.52
C TRP A 256 -19.97 -12.37 4.02
N LEU A 257 -21.04 -12.11 4.78
CA LEU A 257 -21.92 -13.13 5.36
C LEU A 257 -22.75 -13.87 4.30
N ARG A 258 -23.01 -13.24 3.15
CA ARG A 258 -23.64 -13.86 1.98
C ARG A 258 -22.68 -14.81 1.25
N GLY A 259 -21.40 -14.43 1.10
CA GLY A 259 -20.38 -15.27 0.48
C GLY A 259 -19.90 -16.42 1.37
N ASN A 260 -19.92 -16.23 2.69
CA ASN A 260 -19.36 -17.16 3.68
C ASN A 260 -20.48 -17.73 4.58
N PRO A 261 -20.99 -18.94 4.29
CA PRO A 261 -21.92 -19.63 5.20
C PRO A 261 -21.23 -20.05 6.51
N PRO A 262 -21.98 -20.35 7.60
CA PRO A 262 -21.43 -20.55 8.94
C PRO A 262 -20.33 -21.60 9.05
N ASP A 263 -20.36 -22.64 8.22
CA ASP A 263 -19.34 -23.70 8.15
C ASP A 263 -17.95 -23.19 7.71
N LYS A 264 -17.86 -22.03 7.05
CA LYS A 264 -16.60 -21.39 6.62
C LYS A 264 -16.09 -20.29 7.55
N ARG A 265 -16.87 -19.89 8.56
CA ARG A 265 -16.53 -18.78 9.46
C ARG A 265 -15.63 -19.24 10.60
N ALA A 266 -14.71 -18.39 11.02
CA ALA A 266 -13.93 -18.51 12.26
C ALA A 266 -14.03 -17.20 13.05
N ASP A 267 -15.24 -16.63 13.08
CA ASP A 267 -15.51 -15.28 13.55
C ASP A 267 -16.96 -15.13 14.04
N TYR A 268 -17.20 -14.11 14.86
CA TYR A 268 -18.48 -13.77 15.47
C TYR A 268 -19.29 -12.82 14.59
N VAL A 269 -20.58 -13.12 14.38
CA VAL A 269 -21.57 -12.21 13.78
C VAL A 269 -21.99 -11.14 14.80
N SER A 270 -21.02 -10.30 15.15
CA SER A 270 -21.10 -9.21 16.14
C SER A 270 -19.92 -8.26 15.97
N PRO A 271 -19.84 -7.15 16.73
CA PRO A 271 -18.65 -6.29 16.75
C PRO A 271 -17.41 -6.94 17.41
N ARG A 272 -17.52 -8.16 17.96
CA ARG A 272 -16.42 -8.86 18.62
C ARG A 272 -15.31 -9.21 17.61
N ASP A 273 -14.09 -8.93 18.00
CA ASP A 273 -12.87 -9.33 17.28
C ASP A 273 -12.55 -10.81 17.54
N ALA A 274 -12.43 -11.61 16.48
CA ALA A 274 -11.92 -12.99 16.59
C ALA A 274 -10.42 -13.11 16.29
N GLN A 275 -9.82 -12.12 15.62
CA GLN A 275 -8.47 -12.22 15.06
C GLN A 275 -7.44 -11.41 15.86
N GLY A 276 -7.80 -10.22 16.34
CA GLY A 276 -6.99 -9.38 17.24
C GLY A 276 -6.56 -8.03 16.66
N HIS A 277 -6.49 -7.89 15.34
CA HIS A 277 -5.96 -6.70 14.67
C HIS A 277 -6.76 -5.42 14.98
N GLY A 278 -8.08 -5.46 15.00
CA GLY A 278 -8.94 -4.33 15.36
C GLY A 278 -8.85 -3.92 16.83
N SER A 279 -8.72 -4.90 17.73
CA SER A 279 -8.39 -4.63 19.14
C SER A 279 -7.04 -3.92 19.29
N HIS A 280 -6.11 -4.27 18.42
CA HIS A 280 -4.74 -3.86 18.48
C HIS A 280 -4.52 -2.48 17.87
N THR A 281 -5.15 -2.15 16.74
CA THR A 281 -5.17 -0.78 16.20
C THR A 281 -5.92 0.19 17.11
N ALA A 282 -7.04 -0.23 17.71
CA ALA A 282 -7.77 0.53 18.72
C ALA A 282 -6.91 0.79 19.97
N GLY A 283 -6.23 -0.24 20.48
CA GLY A 283 -5.33 -0.14 21.62
C GLY A 283 -4.16 0.81 21.37
N THR A 284 -3.56 0.74 20.18
CA THR A 284 -2.48 1.65 19.76
C THR A 284 -2.94 3.11 19.67
N ALA A 285 -4.08 3.39 19.01
CA ALA A 285 -4.56 4.77 18.84
C ALA A 285 -4.98 5.39 20.17
N ALA A 286 -5.78 4.66 20.94
CA ALA A 286 -6.52 5.20 22.07
C ALA A 286 -6.86 4.14 23.13
N GLY A 287 -6.05 3.11 23.34
CA GLY A 287 -6.11 2.30 24.57
C GLY A 287 -5.88 3.15 25.82
N ASP A 288 -6.42 2.73 26.97
CA ASP A 288 -6.28 3.47 28.23
C ASP A 288 -4.83 3.49 28.76
N HIS A 289 -4.59 4.34 29.76
CA HIS A 289 -3.27 4.66 30.30
C HIS A 289 -2.79 3.72 31.41
N ALA A 290 -1.46 3.59 31.53
CA ALA A 290 -0.76 2.80 32.55
C ALA A 290 -1.25 1.33 32.66
N VAL A 291 -1.65 0.72 31.54
CA VAL A 291 -2.19 -0.64 31.47
C VAL A 291 -1.06 -1.65 31.49
N GLN A 292 -0.97 -2.49 32.53
CA GLN A 292 0.08 -3.52 32.60
C GLN A 292 -0.13 -4.58 31.51
N ALA A 293 0.88 -4.81 30.69
CA ALA A 293 0.81 -5.70 29.54
C ALA A 293 1.77 -6.89 29.70
N THR A 294 1.16 -8.06 29.90
CA THR A 294 1.85 -9.35 30.11
C THR A 294 1.41 -10.32 29.03
N ALA A 295 2.37 -11.02 28.41
CA ALA A 295 2.09 -12.03 27.39
C ALA A 295 3.02 -13.24 27.54
N ASN A 296 2.50 -14.46 27.36
CA ASN A 296 3.26 -15.72 27.55
C ASN A 296 4.01 -15.85 28.89
N GLY A 297 3.55 -15.15 29.95
CA GLY A 297 4.22 -15.10 31.26
C GLY A 297 5.40 -14.13 31.35
N VAL A 298 5.67 -13.35 30.31
CA VAL A 298 6.62 -12.23 30.32
C VAL A 298 5.86 -10.94 30.59
N ASP A 299 6.29 -10.19 31.59
CA ASP A 299 5.85 -8.82 31.86
C ASP A 299 6.63 -7.83 30.99
N TYR A 300 5.93 -7.02 30.20
CA TYR A 300 6.52 -6.00 29.33
C TYR A 300 6.32 -4.57 29.88
N GLY A 301 5.81 -4.43 31.11
CA GLY A 301 5.54 -3.16 31.76
C GLY A 301 4.17 -2.56 31.44
N ALA A 302 3.97 -1.32 31.88
CA ALA A 302 2.76 -0.57 31.61
C ALA A 302 2.82 0.11 30.23
N ILE A 303 1.76 -0.04 29.43
CA ILE A 303 1.56 0.64 28.14
C ILE A 303 0.47 1.71 28.21
N SER A 304 0.28 2.44 27.11
CA SER A 304 -0.84 3.35 26.91
C SER A 304 -1.07 3.53 25.40
N GLY A 305 -2.30 3.80 24.96
CA GLY A 305 -2.54 4.31 23.61
C GLY A 305 -1.97 5.72 23.44
N VAL A 306 -1.84 6.21 22.20
CA VAL A 306 -1.33 7.57 21.91
C VAL A 306 -2.25 8.67 22.46
N ALA A 307 -3.57 8.50 22.35
CA ALA A 307 -4.60 9.39 22.90
C ALA A 307 -5.44 8.65 23.97
N PRO A 308 -4.89 8.35 25.15
CA PRO A 308 -5.57 7.50 26.13
C PRO A 308 -6.75 8.19 26.82
N GLY A 309 -6.87 9.52 26.72
CA GLY A 309 -8.09 10.25 27.12
C GLY A 309 -9.22 10.24 26.07
N ALA A 310 -8.96 9.83 24.82
CA ALA A 310 -9.96 9.78 23.75
C ALA A 310 -10.88 8.55 23.87
N ALA A 311 -12.08 8.67 23.29
CA ALA A 311 -13.06 7.59 23.20
C ALA A 311 -12.93 6.82 21.88
N VAL A 312 -13.31 5.55 21.89
CA VAL A 312 -13.22 4.62 20.75
C VAL A 312 -14.62 4.25 20.26
N ALA A 313 -14.83 4.31 18.95
CA ALA A 313 -16.01 3.82 18.27
C ALA A 313 -15.60 2.78 17.22
N VAL A 314 -16.22 1.59 17.25
CA VAL A 314 -15.75 0.41 16.51
C VAL A 314 -16.70 0.06 15.37
N TYR A 315 -16.14 -0.12 14.18
CA TYR A 315 -16.87 -0.42 12.94
C TYR A 315 -16.21 -1.62 12.26
N LYS A 316 -16.55 -2.83 12.73
CA LYS A 316 -16.02 -4.09 12.18
C LYS A 316 -16.40 -4.22 10.71
N ALA A 317 -15.42 -4.26 9.82
CA ALA A 317 -15.60 -4.43 8.38
C ALA A 317 -14.71 -5.53 7.77
N LEU A 318 -13.72 -6.01 8.54
CA LEU A 318 -12.91 -7.19 8.22
C LEU A 318 -13.40 -8.38 9.04
N TRP A 319 -13.27 -9.58 8.48
CA TRP A 319 -13.84 -10.81 9.02
C TRP A 319 -12.86 -11.99 8.92
N GLN A 320 -12.90 -12.89 9.90
CA GLN A 320 -12.03 -14.07 9.96
C GLN A 320 -12.73 -15.32 9.37
N GLY A 321 -12.17 -15.83 8.28
CA GLY A 321 -12.57 -17.10 7.67
C GLY A 321 -11.76 -18.28 8.23
N LYS A 322 -12.14 -19.51 7.87
CA LYS A 322 -11.32 -20.71 8.16
C LYS A 322 -10.11 -20.85 7.25
N ASP A 323 -10.02 -20.05 6.19
CA ASP A 323 -8.91 -20.04 5.25
C ASP A 323 -8.53 -18.62 4.78
N GLY A 324 -7.44 -18.53 4.02
CA GLY A 324 -6.92 -17.26 3.50
C GLY A 324 -7.74 -16.63 2.37
N GLY A 325 -8.70 -17.34 1.76
CA GLY A 325 -9.62 -16.80 0.75
C GLY A 325 -10.94 -16.27 1.33
N THR A 326 -11.28 -16.73 2.54
CA THR A 326 -12.47 -16.33 3.29
C THR A 326 -12.19 -15.27 4.36
N THR A 327 -10.93 -14.85 4.54
CA THR A 327 -10.49 -13.86 5.54
C THR A 327 -10.19 -12.49 4.92
N GLY A 328 -10.87 -11.45 5.40
CA GLY A 328 -10.77 -10.05 4.97
C GLY A 328 -12.12 -9.34 4.98
N GLY A 329 -12.23 -8.21 4.27
CA GLY A 329 -13.50 -7.48 4.08
C GLY A 329 -13.70 -7.04 2.62
N TYR A 330 -14.96 -6.81 2.25
CA TYR A 330 -15.38 -6.37 0.91
C TYR A 330 -15.46 -4.84 0.83
N THR A 331 -15.27 -4.28 -0.37
CA THR A 331 -15.34 -2.84 -0.63
C THR A 331 -16.70 -2.25 -0.25
N SER A 332 -17.79 -2.98 -0.51
CA SER A 332 -19.15 -2.58 -0.12
C SER A 332 -19.35 -2.47 1.40
N ASP A 333 -18.84 -3.43 2.16
CA ASP A 333 -18.88 -3.45 3.63
C ASP A 333 -17.96 -2.36 4.25
N LEU A 334 -16.78 -2.13 3.66
CA LEU A 334 -15.84 -1.07 4.06
C LEU A 334 -16.41 0.33 3.83
N VAL A 335 -17.07 0.58 2.71
CA VAL A 335 -17.79 1.86 2.45
C VAL A 335 -18.90 2.08 3.47
N ALA A 336 -19.67 1.05 3.82
CA ALA A 336 -20.73 1.15 4.82
C ALA A 336 -20.19 1.49 6.23
N ALA A 337 -19.02 0.96 6.59
CA ALA A 337 -18.34 1.29 7.84
C ALA A 337 -17.85 2.76 7.88
N VAL A 338 -17.26 3.27 6.80
CA VAL A 338 -16.85 4.69 6.68
C VAL A 338 -18.06 5.61 6.75
N ASP A 339 -19.11 5.30 5.98
CA ASP A 339 -20.36 6.05 5.94
C ASP A 339 -20.99 6.19 7.33
N GLN A 340 -21.07 5.08 8.06
CA GLN A 340 -21.63 5.06 9.40
C GLN A 340 -20.74 5.74 10.44
N ALA A 341 -19.41 5.64 10.34
CA ALA A 341 -18.50 6.35 11.25
C ALA A 341 -18.65 7.88 11.13
N VAL A 342 -18.77 8.39 9.90
CA VAL A 342 -19.05 9.81 9.65
C VAL A 342 -20.44 10.21 10.18
N ALA A 343 -21.45 9.34 10.01
CA ALA A 343 -22.82 9.60 10.46
C ALA A 343 -22.99 9.55 12.00
N ASP A 344 -22.33 8.61 12.70
CA ASP A 344 -22.28 8.55 14.17
C ASP A 344 -21.49 9.76 14.75
N GLY A 345 -20.62 10.36 13.94
CA GLY A 345 -20.06 11.70 14.17
C GLY A 345 -18.59 11.74 14.61
N VAL A 346 -17.80 10.69 14.37
CA VAL A 346 -16.38 10.58 14.78
C VAL A 346 -15.50 11.74 14.29
N ASP A 347 -14.35 11.93 14.92
CA ASP A 347 -13.39 13.01 14.61
C ASP A 347 -12.18 12.53 13.83
N VAL A 348 -11.77 11.29 14.11
CA VAL A 348 -10.66 10.62 13.43
C VAL A 348 -11.14 9.25 12.96
N ILE A 349 -10.78 8.84 11.75
CA ILE A 349 -10.88 7.46 11.28
C ILE A 349 -9.47 6.88 11.24
N ASN A 350 -9.29 5.78 11.96
CA ASN A 350 -8.19 4.86 11.77
C ASN A 350 -8.60 3.79 10.74
N TYR A 351 -8.00 3.82 9.57
CA TYR A 351 -8.22 2.85 8.50
C TYR A 351 -6.94 2.08 8.19
N SER A 352 -6.75 1.00 8.94
CA SER A 352 -5.53 0.20 8.96
C SER A 352 -5.46 -0.84 7.83
N VAL A 353 -6.13 -0.58 6.71
CA VAL A 353 -6.43 -1.55 5.64
C VAL A 353 -5.89 -1.06 4.30
N GLY A 354 -5.39 -1.96 3.46
CA GLY A 354 -4.86 -1.64 2.13
C GLY A 354 -5.13 -2.71 1.07
N GLY A 355 -5.03 -2.31 -0.19
CA GLY A 355 -5.08 -3.17 -1.37
C GLY A 355 -3.75 -3.81 -1.72
N MET A 356 -3.83 -4.82 -2.60
CA MET A 356 -2.68 -5.36 -3.35
C MET A 356 -2.21 -4.40 -4.46
N PHE A 357 -3.08 -3.46 -4.85
CA PHE A 357 -2.83 -2.45 -5.89
C PHE A 357 -3.32 -1.10 -5.38
N GLU A 358 -2.68 -0.03 -5.85
CA GLU A 358 -3.07 1.36 -5.57
C GLU A 358 -4.53 1.63 -5.97
N SER A 359 -5.32 2.13 -5.03
CA SER A 359 -6.72 2.49 -5.25
C SER A 359 -6.85 3.68 -6.21
N ALA A 360 -7.67 3.54 -7.25
CA ALA A 360 -7.96 4.62 -8.20
C ALA A 360 -8.67 5.81 -7.55
N ALA A 361 -8.59 6.99 -8.17
CA ALA A 361 -9.19 8.22 -7.61
C ALA A 361 -10.73 8.20 -7.56
N ASP A 362 -11.37 7.31 -8.33
CA ASP A 362 -12.81 7.03 -8.32
C ASP A 362 -13.21 5.78 -7.51
N ASP A 363 -12.27 5.14 -6.80
CA ASP A 363 -12.54 4.01 -5.90
C ASP A 363 -13.60 4.38 -4.82
N PRO A 364 -14.60 3.52 -4.56
CA PRO A 364 -15.67 3.82 -3.61
C PRO A 364 -15.21 4.14 -2.18
N VAL A 365 -14.16 3.51 -1.66
CA VAL A 365 -13.63 3.78 -0.31
C VAL A 365 -12.87 5.10 -0.31
N GLN A 366 -12.03 5.35 -1.33
CA GLN A 366 -11.36 6.64 -1.48
C GLN A 366 -12.37 7.80 -1.59
N ARG A 367 -13.49 7.60 -2.30
CA ARG A 367 -14.58 8.57 -2.38
C ARG A 367 -15.34 8.73 -1.06
N ALA A 368 -15.49 7.67 -0.26
CA ALA A 368 -16.02 7.77 1.11
C ALA A 368 -15.07 8.55 2.04
N PHE A 369 -13.74 8.40 1.91
CA PHE A 369 -12.77 9.21 2.65
C PHE A 369 -12.80 10.69 2.26
N LEU A 370 -13.07 11.03 0.99
CA LEU A 370 -13.28 12.41 0.57
C LEU A 370 -14.49 13.02 1.29
N ALA A 371 -15.62 12.30 1.34
CA ALA A 371 -16.81 12.73 2.07
C ALA A 371 -16.54 12.86 3.59
N ALA A 372 -15.76 11.95 4.18
CA ALA A 372 -15.33 12.04 5.58
C ALA A 372 -14.48 13.28 5.84
N ALA A 373 -13.50 13.57 4.98
CA ALA A 373 -12.63 14.73 5.09
C ALA A 373 -13.40 16.06 4.90
N GLU A 374 -14.40 16.11 4.00
CA GLU A 374 -15.32 17.26 3.89
C GLU A 374 -16.24 17.42 5.10
N ALA A 375 -16.61 16.32 5.78
CA ALA A 375 -17.28 16.35 7.08
C ALA A 375 -16.36 16.72 8.25
N GLY A 376 -15.08 17.05 7.98
CA GLY A 376 -14.08 17.45 8.98
C GLY A 376 -13.43 16.29 9.73
N VAL A 377 -13.60 15.05 9.27
CA VAL A 377 -13.01 13.85 9.89
C VAL A 377 -11.59 13.64 9.37
N PHE A 378 -10.61 13.50 10.25
CA PHE A 378 -9.24 13.16 9.86
C PHE A 378 -9.15 11.68 9.50
N VAL A 379 -8.64 11.33 8.32
CA VAL A 379 -8.47 9.93 7.91
C VAL A 379 -6.98 9.56 7.90
N ALA A 380 -6.60 8.65 8.81
CA ALA A 380 -5.30 7.97 8.79
C ALA A 380 -5.44 6.65 8.02
N THR A 381 -4.52 6.39 7.08
CA THR A 381 -4.56 5.21 6.20
C THR A 381 -3.20 4.51 6.11
N ALA A 382 -3.20 3.19 6.14
CA ALA A 382 -2.01 2.38 5.94
C ALA A 382 -1.42 2.56 4.52
N GLY A 383 -0.09 2.67 4.43
CA GLY A 383 0.60 2.75 3.14
C GLY A 383 0.69 1.40 2.41
N GLY A 384 0.64 0.28 3.12
CA GLY A 384 0.78 -1.07 2.56
C GLY A 384 2.05 -1.78 3.03
N ASN A 385 2.03 -3.11 2.97
CA ASN A 385 3.08 -4.00 3.47
C ASN A 385 3.75 -4.80 2.33
N SER A 386 3.92 -4.16 1.16
CA SER A 386 4.40 -4.76 -0.08
C SER A 386 5.72 -4.15 -0.60
N GLY A 387 6.42 -3.39 0.24
CA GLY A 387 7.79 -2.94 -0.04
C GLY A 387 8.82 -4.08 0.06
N PRO A 388 10.10 -3.83 -0.29
CA PRO A 388 10.72 -2.51 -0.41
C PRO A 388 10.63 -1.87 -1.80
N ASP A 389 10.02 -2.54 -2.78
CA ASP A 389 10.05 -2.14 -4.18
C ASP A 389 9.28 -0.81 -4.43
N PRO A 390 9.66 0.00 -5.44
CA PRO A 390 8.96 1.24 -5.78
C PRO A 390 7.50 1.02 -6.18
N SER A 391 6.66 2.03 -5.98
CA SER A 391 5.27 2.07 -6.44
C SER A 391 4.34 0.96 -5.89
N THR A 392 4.64 0.47 -4.68
CA THR A 392 3.95 -0.65 -4.01
C THR A 392 2.86 -0.23 -3.02
N LEU A 393 2.54 1.07 -2.93
CA LEU A 393 1.67 1.64 -1.89
C LEU A 393 0.22 1.92 -2.32
N ASP A 394 -0.66 2.06 -1.34
CA ASP A 394 -2.10 2.34 -1.51
C ASP A 394 -2.52 3.62 -0.74
N ASN A 395 -3.81 3.95 -0.78
CA ASN A 395 -4.44 5.08 -0.08
C ASN A 395 -3.83 6.44 -0.45
N THR A 396 -3.48 6.63 -1.71
CA THR A 396 -2.64 7.73 -2.25
C THR A 396 -3.34 9.05 -2.50
N MET A 397 -4.60 9.18 -2.08
CA MET A 397 -5.38 10.39 -2.35
C MET A 397 -4.93 11.59 -1.49
N PRO A 398 -5.18 12.84 -1.93
CA PRO A 398 -4.74 14.01 -1.19
C PRO A 398 -5.45 14.19 0.17
N TRP A 399 -6.68 13.69 0.32
CA TRP A 399 -7.50 13.80 1.54
C TRP A 399 -7.19 12.77 2.64
N THR A 400 -6.51 11.65 2.32
CA THR A 400 -6.06 10.64 3.28
C THR A 400 -4.63 10.90 3.75
N THR A 401 -4.28 10.61 5.00
CA THR A 401 -2.89 10.63 5.48
C THR A 401 -2.29 9.23 5.36
N THR A 402 -1.41 9.01 4.38
CA THR A 402 -0.79 7.70 4.09
C THR A 402 0.45 7.50 4.96
N VAL A 403 0.48 6.42 5.74
CA VAL A 403 1.50 6.22 6.79
C VAL A 403 2.46 5.07 6.47
N ALA A 404 3.75 5.35 6.55
CA ALA A 404 4.84 4.37 6.47
C ALA A 404 5.25 3.82 7.84
N ALA A 405 5.76 2.60 7.86
CA ALA A 405 6.14 1.89 9.08
C ALA A 405 7.62 2.13 9.42
N GLY A 406 7.91 2.69 10.60
CA GLY A 406 9.27 2.97 11.07
C GLY A 406 9.69 2.14 12.27
N THR A 407 10.92 1.62 12.28
CA THR A 407 11.51 1.01 13.48
C THR A 407 11.59 2.00 14.63
N ILE A 408 11.57 1.49 15.86
CA ILE A 408 11.98 2.21 17.07
C ILE A 408 13.26 1.58 17.65
N ALA A 409 13.60 1.89 18.90
CA ALA A 409 14.61 1.14 19.65
C ALA A 409 14.20 -0.36 19.77
N PRO A 410 14.98 -1.30 19.20
CA PRO A 410 14.57 -2.70 19.13
C PRO A 410 14.84 -3.47 20.43
N TRP A 411 14.01 -4.47 20.69
CA TRP A 411 14.25 -5.48 21.73
C TRP A 411 15.38 -6.40 21.27
N GLN A 412 16.61 -6.22 21.78
CA GLN A 412 17.78 -6.96 21.29
C GLN A 412 18.14 -8.19 22.14
N ALA A 413 18.66 -9.21 21.45
CA ALA A 413 19.31 -10.36 22.05
C ALA A 413 20.56 -10.77 21.27
N GLU A 414 21.44 -11.50 21.93
CA GLU A 414 22.65 -12.07 21.35
C GLU A 414 22.51 -13.59 21.20
N VAL A 415 22.88 -14.10 20.02
CA VAL A 415 23.20 -15.51 19.80
C VAL A 415 24.70 -15.68 20.05
N ARG A 416 25.03 -16.39 21.13
CA ARG A 416 26.42 -16.72 21.51
C ARG A 416 26.70 -18.16 21.14
N LEU A 417 27.54 -18.36 20.13
CA LEU A 417 27.89 -19.66 19.56
C LEU A 417 29.05 -20.31 20.34
N GLY A 418 29.12 -21.64 20.30
CA GLY A 418 30.11 -22.42 21.06
C GLY A 418 31.57 -22.29 20.58
N ASP A 419 31.81 -21.64 19.44
CA ASP A 419 33.14 -21.21 18.97
C ASP A 419 33.58 -19.85 19.58
N GLY A 420 32.71 -19.17 20.31
CA GLY A 420 32.91 -17.83 20.85
C GLY A 420 32.38 -16.69 19.98
N THR A 421 31.82 -16.99 18.79
CA THR A 421 31.17 -16.00 17.94
C THR A 421 29.91 -15.45 18.60
N VAL A 422 29.78 -14.12 18.64
CA VAL A 422 28.58 -13.43 19.14
C VAL A 422 27.92 -12.67 17.99
N VAL A 423 26.69 -13.05 17.67
CA VAL A 423 25.81 -12.38 16.69
C VAL A 423 24.72 -11.65 17.44
N ARG A 424 24.35 -10.45 16.98
CA ARG A 424 23.21 -9.70 17.49
C ARG A 424 21.99 -9.84 16.58
N GLY A 425 20.82 -9.74 17.19
CA GLY A 425 19.53 -9.73 16.51
C GLY A 425 18.45 -9.21 17.46
N VAL A 426 17.20 -9.34 17.03
CA VAL A 426 16.04 -8.95 17.85
C VAL A 426 15.41 -10.17 18.53
N SER A 427 14.93 -9.98 19.75
CA SER A 427 14.13 -10.96 20.49
C SER A 427 13.31 -10.30 21.58
N THR A 428 12.07 -10.75 21.70
CA THR A 428 11.11 -10.36 22.73
C THR A 428 10.76 -11.52 23.65
N THR A 429 11.34 -12.69 23.38
CA THR A 429 11.17 -13.96 24.13
C THR A 429 12.43 -14.35 24.92
N VAL A 430 13.61 -13.84 24.55
CA VAL A 430 14.86 -14.01 25.29
C VAL A 430 14.98 -12.90 26.35
N VAL A 431 14.30 -13.08 27.48
CA VAL A 431 14.34 -12.17 28.65
C VAL A 431 15.35 -12.58 29.73
N ALA A 432 15.94 -13.76 29.62
CA ALA A 432 17.01 -14.25 30.48
C ALA A 432 17.97 -15.14 29.65
N PRO A 433 19.22 -15.38 30.12
CA PRO A 433 20.15 -16.29 29.45
C PRO A 433 19.58 -17.71 29.30
N PHE A 434 19.59 -18.22 28.07
CA PHE A 434 19.01 -19.50 27.68
C PHE A 434 20.05 -20.35 26.93
N GLY A 435 20.62 -21.34 27.61
CA GLY A 435 21.60 -22.26 27.04
C GLY A 435 22.76 -22.60 27.99
N PRO A 436 23.81 -23.26 27.49
CA PRO A 436 23.96 -23.73 26.11
C PRO A 436 23.00 -24.87 25.76
N LYS A 437 22.58 -24.93 24.49
CA LYS A 437 21.86 -26.05 23.89
C LYS A 437 22.52 -26.45 22.57
N PRO A 438 22.37 -27.71 22.10
CA PRO A 438 22.79 -28.09 20.75
C PRO A 438 22.07 -27.22 19.72
N LEU A 439 22.82 -26.68 18.77
CA LEU A 439 22.32 -25.92 17.62
C LEU A 439 22.36 -26.83 16.39
N VAL A 440 21.32 -26.79 15.56
CA VAL A 440 21.22 -27.59 14.33
C VAL A 440 20.56 -26.79 13.20
N THR A 441 20.96 -27.04 11.96
CA THR A 441 20.16 -26.60 10.80
C THR A 441 18.87 -27.40 10.71
N ALA A 442 17.77 -26.76 10.30
CA ALA A 442 16.48 -27.45 10.13
C ALA A 442 16.55 -28.65 9.15
N LEU A 443 17.37 -28.55 8.09
CA LEU A 443 17.67 -29.67 7.18
C LEU A 443 18.20 -30.91 7.89
N SER A 444 19.13 -30.74 8.86
CA SER A 444 19.72 -31.88 9.58
C SER A 444 18.73 -32.63 10.48
N VAL A 445 17.59 -32.01 10.80
CA VAL A 445 16.51 -32.59 11.61
C VAL A 445 15.21 -32.80 10.82
N LYS A 446 15.23 -32.74 9.49
CA LYS A 446 14.03 -32.90 8.65
C LYS A 446 13.41 -34.30 8.74
N THR A 447 12.11 -34.39 8.47
CA THR A 447 11.41 -35.68 8.25
C THR A 447 11.83 -36.32 6.92
N GLY A 448 11.57 -37.63 6.78
CA GLY A 448 11.82 -38.34 5.53
C GLY A 448 10.97 -37.83 4.35
N THR A 449 9.80 -37.27 4.63
CA THR A 449 8.80 -36.84 3.64
C THR A 449 8.86 -35.36 3.27
N ALA A 450 9.41 -34.48 4.11
CA ALA A 450 9.50 -33.05 3.80
C ALA A 450 10.54 -32.74 2.71
N THR A 451 10.26 -31.75 1.87
CA THR A 451 11.25 -31.21 0.93
C THR A 451 12.36 -30.46 1.68
N GLU A 452 13.46 -30.15 0.99
CA GLU A 452 14.53 -29.34 1.57
C GLU A 452 14.09 -27.89 1.80
N SER A 453 13.28 -27.32 0.90
CA SER A 453 12.69 -25.99 1.06
C SER A 453 11.75 -25.90 2.27
N ASP A 454 10.83 -26.86 2.43
CA ASP A 454 9.90 -26.88 3.57
C ASP A 454 10.64 -26.98 4.90
N ALA A 455 11.66 -27.85 4.95
CA ALA A 455 12.51 -28.02 6.13
C ALA A 455 13.34 -26.77 6.42
N GLN A 456 14.00 -26.16 5.42
CA GLN A 456 14.76 -24.91 5.58
C GLN A 456 13.92 -23.80 6.20
N ILE A 457 12.68 -23.63 5.75
CA ILE A 457 11.77 -22.60 6.27
C ILE A 457 10.99 -23.03 7.52
N CYS A 458 11.24 -24.23 8.06
CA CYS A 458 10.55 -24.81 9.21
C CYS A 458 9.02 -24.82 9.08
N ALA A 459 8.53 -25.30 7.92
CA ALA A 459 7.10 -25.47 7.64
C ALA A 459 6.46 -26.54 8.54
N ALA A 460 5.15 -26.44 8.78
CA ALA A 460 4.42 -27.36 9.66
C ALA A 460 4.58 -28.84 9.24
N GLY A 461 4.99 -29.69 10.17
CA GLY A 461 5.29 -31.12 9.93
C GLY A 461 6.64 -31.42 9.27
N SER A 462 7.46 -30.42 8.96
CA SER A 462 8.75 -30.62 8.29
C SER A 462 9.86 -31.17 9.19
N LEU A 463 9.76 -30.97 10.52
CA LEU A 463 10.79 -31.34 11.49
C LEU A 463 10.47 -32.67 12.20
N ASP A 464 11.48 -33.54 12.27
CA ASP A 464 11.41 -34.84 12.91
C ASP A 464 11.53 -34.68 14.44
N PRO A 465 10.52 -35.09 15.25
CA PRO A 465 10.56 -34.91 16.69
C PRO A 465 11.72 -35.64 17.38
N ALA A 466 12.10 -36.83 16.90
CA ALA A 466 13.20 -37.60 17.48
C ALA A 466 14.56 -36.97 17.17
N LYS A 467 14.69 -36.26 16.05
CA LYS A 467 15.90 -35.50 15.71
C LYS A 467 15.93 -34.10 16.35
N THR A 468 14.79 -33.50 16.63
CA THR A 468 14.67 -32.08 17.03
C THR A 468 14.60 -31.86 18.54
N ALA A 469 14.13 -32.86 19.31
CA ALA A 469 13.93 -32.77 20.75
C ALA A 469 15.13 -32.19 21.52
N GLY A 470 14.89 -31.14 22.31
CA GLY A 470 15.88 -30.54 23.20
C GLY A 470 16.90 -29.58 22.55
N LYS A 471 16.78 -29.30 21.25
CA LYS A 471 17.74 -28.49 20.48
C LYS A 471 17.24 -27.08 20.14
N ILE A 472 18.16 -26.20 19.78
CA ILE A 472 17.89 -24.95 19.07
C ILE A 472 17.96 -25.23 17.57
N VAL A 473 16.97 -24.77 16.80
CA VAL A 473 16.93 -24.96 15.33
C VAL A 473 17.21 -23.64 14.62
N TYR A 474 18.13 -23.64 13.66
CA TYR A 474 18.28 -22.56 12.69
C TYR A 474 17.25 -22.75 11.55
N CYS A 475 16.33 -21.81 11.43
CA CYS A 475 15.27 -21.74 10.43
C CYS A 475 15.48 -20.49 9.54
N LEU A 476 15.29 -20.63 8.23
CA LEU A 476 15.31 -19.49 7.31
C LEU A 476 13.95 -18.76 7.28
N ARG A 477 13.99 -17.44 7.12
CA ARG A 477 12.84 -16.65 6.67
C ARG A 477 12.43 -17.10 5.27
N GLY A 478 11.13 -17.03 4.99
CA GLY A 478 10.52 -17.53 3.77
C GLY A 478 9.00 -17.45 3.87
N THR A 479 8.29 -18.19 3.02
CA THR A 479 6.82 -18.13 2.89
C THR A 479 6.04 -18.57 4.14
N THR A 480 6.54 -19.52 4.94
CA THR A 480 5.97 -19.83 6.26
C THR A 480 6.13 -18.66 7.22
N ALA A 481 5.05 -18.23 7.88
CA ALA A 481 5.05 -17.12 8.81
C ALA A 481 6.04 -17.34 9.96
N ARG A 482 6.70 -16.26 10.41
CA ARG A 482 7.81 -16.31 11.37
C ARG A 482 7.44 -16.98 12.70
N VAL A 483 6.21 -16.75 13.18
CA VAL A 483 5.66 -17.40 14.39
C VAL A 483 5.41 -18.90 14.19
N ASP A 484 4.89 -19.32 13.03
CA ASP A 484 4.59 -20.73 12.73
C ASP A 484 5.84 -21.60 12.75
N LYS A 485 6.98 -21.07 12.27
CA LYS A 485 8.29 -21.74 12.36
C LYS A 485 8.62 -22.14 13.80
N SER A 486 8.40 -21.22 14.75
CA SER A 486 8.65 -21.47 16.16
C SER A 486 7.63 -22.43 16.79
N ALA A 487 6.40 -22.49 16.26
CA ALA A 487 5.38 -23.44 16.66
C ALA A 487 5.70 -24.86 16.14
N GLU A 488 6.23 -24.99 14.92
CA GLU A 488 6.75 -26.24 14.37
C GLU A 488 7.96 -26.75 15.17
N VAL A 489 8.93 -25.88 15.47
CA VAL A 489 10.07 -26.20 16.34
C VAL A 489 9.58 -26.73 17.69
N LYS A 490 8.59 -26.08 18.31
CA LYS A 490 7.95 -26.53 19.56
C LYS A 490 7.24 -27.88 19.41
N ARG A 491 6.48 -28.09 18.34
CA ARG A 491 5.77 -29.34 18.03
C ARG A 491 6.74 -30.51 17.88
N ALA A 492 7.91 -30.27 17.30
CA ALA A 492 9.00 -31.24 17.19
C ALA A 492 9.86 -31.36 18.48
N GLY A 493 9.47 -30.71 19.59
CA GLY A 493 10.19 -30.78 20.88
C GLY A 493 11.48 -29.95 20.92
N GLY A 494 11.75 -29.14 19.91
CA GLY A 494 12.81 -28.13 19.93
C GLY A 494 12.50 -27.05 20.98
N VAL A 495 13.56 -26.48 21.55
CA VAL A 495 13.48 -25.61 22.74
C VAL A 495 13.86 -24.16 22.47
N GLY A 496 14.30 -23.83 21.26
CA GLY A 496 14.58 -22.46 20.82
C GLY A 496 14.82 -22.41 19.31
N MET A 497 14.84 -21.20 18.74
CA MET A 497 15.03 -20.99 17.31
C MET A 497 16.00 -19.84 17.03
N VAL A 498 16.83 -19.97 16.00
CA VAL A 498 17.41 -18.80 15.32
C VAL A 498 16.66 -18.62 14.02
N LEU A 499 16.09 -17.43 13.80
CA LEU A 499 15.47 -17.06 12.54
C LEU A 499 16.47 -16.20 11.75
N GLY A 500 16.94 -16.70 10.61
CA GLY A 500 17.84 -15.95 9.73
C GLY A 500 17.12 -15.34 8.53
N ASN A 501 17.34 -14.04 8.29
CA ASN A 501 17.07 -13.46 6.97
C ASN A 501 18.14 -13.98 5.98
N PRO A 502 17.76 -14.47 4.78
CA PRO A 502 18.71 -14.91 3.75
C PRO A 502 19.34 -13.75 2.95
N THR A 503 18.81 -12.54 3.11
CA THR A 503 19.27 -11.28 2.49
C THR A 503 19.06 -10.13 3.48
N ASP A 504 19.54 -8.93 3.18
CA ASP A 504 19.34 -7.76 4.05
C ASP A 504 17.84 -7.35 4.08
N GLN A 505 17.20 -7.51 5.23
CA GLN A 505 15.77 -7.26 5.46
C GLN A 505 15.52 -6.77 6.90
N SER A 506 14.33 -6.25 7.19
CA SER A 506 13.96 -5.91 8.58
C SER A 506 14.10 -7.10 9.53
N THR A 507 14.57 -6.85 10.75
CA THR A 507 14.52 -7.81 11.84
C THR A 507 13.30 -7.51 12.69
N ASP A 508 12.42 -8.49 12.80
CA ASP A 508 11.07 -8.34 13.34
C ASP A 508 10.91 -9.23 14.59
N ALA A 509 10.35 -8.69 15.67
CA ALA A 509 10.51 -9.26 17.01
C ALA A 509 9.24 -9.92 17.58
N ASP A 510 8.70 -10.92 16.87
CA ASP A 510 7.42 -11.58 17.19
C ASP A 510 7.41 -12.33 18.55
N LEU A 511 6.22 -12.54 19.12
CA LEU A 511 6.03 -13.54 20.20
C LEU A 511 6.08 -14.97 19.68
N HIS A 512 7.29 -15.44 19.44
CA HIS A 512 7.57 -16.83 19.10
C HIS A 512 7.16 -17.82 20.20
N SER A 513 6.79 -19.03 19.78
CA SER A 513 6.37 -20.15 20.63
C SER A 513 7.48 -20.76 21.49
N VAL A 514 8.74 -20.48 21.15
CA VAL A 514 9.97 -20.83 21.89
C VAL A 514 10.91 -19.61 21.90
N PRO A 515 11.85 -19.50 22.86
CA PRO A 515 12.90 -18.48 22.84
C PRO A 515 13.56 -18.40 21.47
N THR A 516 13.51 -17.23 20.85
CA THR A 516 13.93 -17.04 19.45
C THR A 516 14.72 -15.75 19.29
N VAL A 517 15.83 -15.78 18.54
CA VAL A 517 16.52 -14.57 18.09
C VAL A 517 16.44 -14.48 16.57
N HIS A 518 15.99 -13.34 16.06
CA HIS A 518 15.88 -13.04 14.64
C HIS A 518 17.08 -12.19 14.20
N VAL A 519 17.90 -12.73 13.31
CA VAL A 519 19.20 -12.19 12.89
C VAL A 519 19.17 -11.85 11.39
N ASN A 520 19.80 -10.73 11.02
CA ASN A 520 19.85 -10.27 9.63
C ASN A 520 21.06 -10.83 8.88
N ALA A 521 21.04 -10.84 7.55
CA ALA A 521 22.27 -11.01 6.76
C ALA A 521 23.23 -9.82 7.02
N PRO A 522 24.56 -9.99 6.98
CA PRO A 522 25.31 -11.23 6.74
C PRO A 522 25.59 -12.04 8.02
N ASP A 523 25.04 -11.64 9.18
CA ASP A 523 25.25 -12.34 10.45
C ASP A 523 24.45 -13.66 10.52
N ALA A 524 23.30 -13.73 9.86
CA ALA A 524 22.50 -14.94 9.68
C ALA A 524 23.33 -16.08 9.06
N ASP A 525 24.12 -15.79 8.01
CA ASP A 525 24.97 -16.78 7.33
C ASP A 525 26.06 -17.36 8.25
N LYS A 526 26.59 -16.54 9.17
CA LYS A 526 27.57 -16.98 10.17
C LYS A 526 26.94 -18.02 11.11
N VAL A 527 25.71 -17.76 11.58
CA VAL A 527 24.98 -18.73 12.40
C VAL A 527 24.59 -19.97 11.61
N ALA A 528 24.16 -19.82 10.36
CA ALA A 528 23.82 -20.95 9.47
C ALA A 528 25.02 -21.88 9.24
N GLY A 529 26.18 -21.31 8.89
CA GLY A 529 27.41 -22.06 8.65
C GLY A 529 27.91 -22.79 9.90
N TYR A 530 27.88 -22.13 11.06
CA TYR A 530 28.23 -22.78 12.33
C TYR A 530 27.21 -23.85 12.75
N ALA A 531 25.90 -23.63 12.54
CA ALA A 531 24.83 -24.60 12.84
C ALA A 531 24.92 -25.91 12.02
N ALA A 532 25.69 -25.92 10.93
CA ALA A 532 25.99 -27.11 10.14
C ALA A 532 27.18 -27.93 10.69
N THR A 533 27.89 -27.44 11.71
CA THR A 533 29.07 -28.14 12.27
C THR A 533 28.70 -29.19 13.31
N ALA A 534 29.48 -30.27 13.38
CA ALA A 534 29.25 -31.35 14.34
C ALA A 534 29.54 -30.87 15.77
N GLY A 535 28.52 -30.95 16.64
CA GLY A 535 28.63 -30.48 18.03
C GLY A 535 28.37 -28.98 18.23
N ALA A 536 27.83 -28.29 17.22
CA ALA A 536 27.42 -26.89 17.33
C ALA A 536 26.52 -26.65 18.56
N THR A 537 26.76 -25.55 19.29
CA THR A 537 25.93 -25.12 20.41
C THR A 537 25.66 -23.62 20.38
N ALA A 538 24.53 -23.20 20.94
CA ALA A 538 24.19 -21.80 21.12
C ALA A 538 23.64 -21.53 22.53
N THR A 539 23.90 -20.31 23.01
CA THR A 539 23.27 -19.69 24.17
C THR A 539 22.66 -18.37 23.71
N PHE A 540 21.38 -18.14 23.99
CA PHE A 540 20.75 -16.84 23.80
C PHE A 540 20.90 -16.00 25.07
N ALA A 541 21.08 -14.69 24.94
CA ALA A 541 21.11 -13.77 26.08
C ALA A 541 20.44 -12.44 25.72
N PRO A 542 19.74 -11.78 26.66
CA PRO A 542 19.27 -10.41 26.46
C PRO A 542 20.44 -9.47 26.20
N ALA A 543 20.25 -8.47 25.33
CA ALA A 543 21.28 -7.51 24.98
C ALA A 543 20.78 -6.06 25.18
N ALA A 544 21.61 -5.21 25.78
CA ALA A 544 21.36 -3.77 25.75
C ALA A 544 21.43 -3.26 24.31
N SER A 545 20.52 -2.36 23.92
CA SER A 545 20.41 -1.83 22.55
C SER A 545 21.78 -1.42 21.99
N GLY A 546 22.19 -2.07 20.92
CA GLY A 546 23.31 -1.63 20.10
C GLY A 546 23.00 -0.29 19.43
N GLY A 547 24.04 0.36 18.91
CA GLY A 547 23.94 1.65 18.21
C GLY A 547 23.33 1.56 16.80
N GLU A 548 22.35 0.68 16.59
CA GLU A 548 21.59 0.62 15.34
C GLU A 548 20.83 1.95 15.16
N PRO A 549 20.96 2.63 14.01
CA PRO A 549 20.37 3.94 13.84
C PRO A 549 18.87 3.79 13.59
N TYR A 550 18.03 4.24 14.53
CA TYR A 550 16.57 4.34 14.37
C TYR A 550 16.10 5.81 14.34
N PRO A 551 14.88 6.12 13.84
CA PRO A 551 13.98 5.22 13.11
C PRO A 551 14.46 4.98 11.68
N GLN A 552 14.40 3.74 11.20
CA GLN A 552 14.50 3.36 9.78
C GLN A 552 13.09 3.03 9.27
N VAL A 553 12.78 3.27 8.00
CA VAL A 553 11.52 2.76 7.43
C VAL A 553 11.69 1.27 7.14
N ALA A 554 10.79 0.44 7.66
CA ALA A 554 10.86 -1.01 7.54
C ALA A 554 10.86 -1.49 6.08
N SER A 555 11.51 -2.62 5.79
CA SER A 555 11.66 -3.11 4.40
C SER A 555 10.32 -3.43 3.76
N PHE A 556 9.41 -4.08 4.49
CA PHE A 556 8.05 -4.38 4.02
C PHE A 556 7.18 -3.15 3.76
N SER A 557 7.52 -1.97 4.31
CA SER A 557 6.65 -0.79 4.18
C SER A 557 6.65 -0.35 2.72
N SER A 558 5.47 -0.32 2.10
CA SER A 558 5.34 0.02 0.69
C SER A 558 5.90 1.41 0.36
N ARG A 559 6.36 1.59 -0.90
CA ARG A 559 7.05 2.79 -1.40
C ARG A 559 6.27 3.50 -2.48
N GLY A 560 6.45 4.82 -2.55
CA GLY A 560 6.12 5.60 -3.74
C GLY A 560 7.11 5.35 -4.91
N PRO A 561 7.04 6.16 -5.98
CA PRO A 561 6.00 7.16 -6.25
C PRO A 561 4.61 6.54 -6.39
N SER A 562 3.56 7.35 -6.25
CA SER A 562 2.19 6.93 -6.58
C SER A 562 1.99 6.96 -8.10
N LEU A 563 1.57 5.83 -8.68
CA LEU A 563 1.28 5.68 -10.12
C LEU A 563 -0.05 6.36 -10.46
N GLY A 564 -1.05 6.19 -9.60
CA GLY A 564 -2.34 6.89 -9.70
C GLY A 564 -2.17 8.41 -9.72
N ASN A 565 -1.17 8.95 -9.00
CA ASN A 565 -0.80 10.36 -9.09
C ASN A 565 0.14 10.72 -10.25
N ASN A 566 0.86 9.78 -10.87
CA ASN A 566 1.99 10.03 -11.77
C ASN A 566 3.09 10.85 -11.06
N GLY A 567 3.46 10.46 -9.83
CA GLY A 567 4.47 11.13 -9.01
C GLY A 567 4.11 12.55 -8.52
N ASP A 568 3.02 13.17 -9.01
CA ASP A 568 2.65 14.57 -8.74
C ASP A 568 2.20 14.86 -7.28
N LEU A 569 1.94 13.81 -6.49
CA LEU A 569 1.85 13.89 -5.03
C LEU A 569 2.89 12.94 -4.43
N LEU A 570 3.71 13.44 -3.50
CA LEU A 570 4.63 12.60 -2.75
C LEU A 570 3.83 11.74 -1.77
N LYS A 571 3.98 10.42 -1.89
CA LYS A 571 3.46 9.41 -0.97
C LYS A 571 4.60 8.43 -0.62
N PRO A 572 4.62 7.87 0.60
CA PRO A 572 3.70 8.09 1.72
C PRO A 572 3.82 9.53 2.27
N ASP A 573 2.89 9.95 3.14
CA ASP A 573 2.89 11.32 3.67
C ASP A 573 3.89 11.49 4.82
N VAL A 574 3.91 10.53 5.74
CA VAL A 574 4.76 10.50 6.95
C VAL A 574 5.12 9.07 7.35
N THR A 575 6.18 8.91 8.14
CA THR A 575 6.50 7.67 8.87
C THR A 575 6.05 7.76 10.32
N ALA A 576 5.56 6.66 10.90
CA ALA A 576 5.27 6.53 12.32
C ALA A 576 5.71 5.13 12.83
N PRO A 577 5.74 4.87 14.16
CA PRO A 577 6.23 3.61 14.72
C PRO A 577 5.53 2.36 14.16
N GLY A 578 6.33 1.38 13.78
CA GLY A 578 6.01 0.37 12.78
C GLY A 578 7.06 -0.76 12.65
N VAL A 579 7.74 -1.20 13.74
CA VAL A 579 8.34 -2.56 13.86
C VAL A 579 8.19 -3.18 15.30
N ALA A 580 7.54 -4.36 15.35
CA ALA A 580 6.94 -5.21 16.41
C ALA A 580 6.07 -4.52 17.51
N ILE A 581 4.81 -4.95 17.85
CA ILE A 581 3.83 -4.28 18.78
C ILE A 581 3.88 -4.55 20.32
N LEU A 582 3.03 -3.82 21.04
CA LEU A 582 2.36 -4.15 22.30
C LEU A 582 1.09 -3.31 22.42
N ALA A 583 -0.02 -3.91 22.02
CA ALA A 583 -1.36 -3.40 22.20
C ALA A 583 -2.28 -4.57 22.60
N ALA A 584 -3.51 -4.24 22.98
CA ALA A 584 -4.56 -5.23 23.19
C ALA A 584 -4.74 -6.15 21.97
N VAL A 585 -4.95 -7.44 22.17
CA VAL A 585 -5.41 -8.36 21.13
C VAL A 585 -6.62 -9.16 21.60
N ALA A 586 -7.29 -9.84 20.67
CA ALA A 586 -8.33 -10.80 20.96
C ALA A 586 -7.71 -12.17 21.30
N PRO A 587 -7.91 -12.71 22.52
CA PRO A 587 -7.37 -14.01 22.93
C PRO A 587 -7.68 -15.19 22.00
N PRO A 588 -8.86 -15.31 21.33
CA PRO A 588 -9.14 -16.42 20.41
C PRO A 588 -8.15 -16.54 19.25
N GLY A 589 -7.89 -15.44 18.54
CA GLY A 589 -6.94 -15.40 17.43
C GLY A 589 -5.47 -15.45 17.86
N ASN A 590 -5.18 -15.15 19.13
CA ASN A 590 -3.83 -14.93 19.66
C ASN A 590 -3.43 -15.96 20.74
N GLY A 591 -4.00 -17.16 20.68
CA GLY A 591 -3.59 -18.30 21.51
C GLY A 591 -3.79 -18.09 23.02
N GLY A 592 -4.79 -17.29 23.41
CA GLY A 592 -5.08 -16.96 24.81
C GLY A 592 -4.34 -15.72 25.35
N LYS A 593 -3.61 -14.98 24.52
CA LYS A 593 -2.94 -13.72 24.92
C LYS A 593 -3.90 -12.54 24.89
N ASP A 594 -3.80 -11.65 25.88
CA ASP A 594 -4.43 -10.31 25.86
C ASP A 594 -3.56 -9.25 25.15
N PHE A 595 -2.26 -9.54 24.90
CA PHE A 595 -1.27 -8.62 24.34
C PHE A 595 -0.28 -9.34 23.41
N ASP A 596 0.21 -8.72 22.32
CA ASP A 596 1.08 -9.38 21.32
C ASP A 596 2.22 -8.51 20.71
N PHE A 597 2.86 -8.95 19.60
CA PHE A 597 3.81 -8.28 18.68
C PHE A 597 3.67 -8.89 17.22
N TYR A 598 3.65 -8.11 16.11
CA TYR A 598 3.74 -8.60 14.70
C TYR A 598 4.70 -7.79 13.74
N SER A 599 4.26 -7.35 12.52
CA SER A 599 4.99 -6.43 11.55
C SER A 599 4.13 -5.67 10.51
N GLY A 600 4.15 -4.32 10.41
CA GLY A 600 3.55 -3.61 9.26
C GLY A 600 3.18 -2.10 9.35
N THR A 601 2.47 -1.56 8.35
CA THR A 601 1.98 -0.15 8.32
C THR A 601 0.65 0.08 9.04
N SER A 602 -0.07 -0.98 9.36
CA SER A 602 -1.42 -0.93 9.90
C SER A 602 -1.50 -0.41 11.33
N MET A 603 -0.46 -0.47 12.15
CA MET A 603 -0.41 0.22 13.46
C MET A 603 0.48 1.47 13.48
N ALA A 604 1.36 1.67 12.49
CA ALA A 604 1.87 3.01 12.18
C ALA A 604 0.71 4.02 11.94
N THR A 605 -0.35 3.55 11.30
CA THR A 605 -1.59 4.29 11.04
C THR A 605 -2.28 4.83 12.33
N PRO A 606 -2.61 4.02 13.35
CA PRO A 606 -3.19 4.47 14.61
C PRO A 606 -2.26 5.33 15.47
N HIS A 607 -0.93 5.33 15.28
CA HIS A 607 -0.13 6.41 15.85
C HIS A 607 -0.54 7.76 15.27
N VAL A 608 -0.64 7.86 13.94
CA VAL A 608 -1.08 9.09 13.26
C VAL A 608 -2.53 9.43 13.61
N ALA A 609 -3.42 8.44 13.74
CA ALA A 609 -4.80 8.65 14.20
C ALA A 609 -4.85 9.18 15.66
N GLY A 610 -4.10 8.57 16.58
CA GLY A 610 -4.00 9.01 17.96
C GLY A 610 -3.36 10.40 18.08
N LEU A 611 -2.33 10.70 17.27
CA LEU A 611 -1.70 12.02 17.22
C LEU A 611 -2.68 13.08 16.69
N ALA A 612 -3.52 12.75 15.71
CA ALA A 612 -4.62 13.61 15.26
C ALA A 612 -5.67 13.83 16.37
N ALA A 613 -5.96 12.81 17.19
CA ALA A 613 -6.86 12.93 18.33
C ALA A 613 -6.26 13.77 19.48
N LEU A 614 -4.96 13.69 19.74
CA LEU A 614 -4.26 14.63 20.63
C LEU A 614 -4.36 16.07 20.10
N TYR A 615 -4.12 16.25 18.79
CA TYR A 615 -4.18 17.55 18.13
C TYR A 615 -5.58 18.18 18.22
N LEU A 616 -6.63 17.40 17.97
CA LEU A 616 -8.02 17.83 18.08
C LEU A 616 -8.49 18.08 19.52
N GLY A 617 -7.79 17.55 20.53
CA GLY A 617 -8.05 17.90 21.93
C GLY A 617 -7.73 19.37 22.23
N GLU A 618 -6.63 19.89 21.69
CA GLU A 618 -6.19 21.28 21.86
C GLU A 618 -6.75 22.23 20.78
N HIS A 619 -6.94 21.73 19.56
CA HIS A 619 -7.33 22.52 18.39
C HIS A 619 -8.56 21.92 17.65
N PRO A 620 -9.71 21.76 18.33
CA PRO A 620 -10.87 21.00 17.84
C PRO A 620 -11.60 21.58 16.61
N LEU A 621 -11.14 22.70 16.06
CA LEU A 621 -11.74 23.38 14.90
C LEU A 621 -10.79 23.49 13.69
N LEU A 622 -9.60 22.86 13.74
CA LEU A 622 -8.71 22.79 12.57
C LEU A 622 -9.11 21.66 11.62
N SER A 623 -8.86 21.87 10.32
CA SER A 623 -9.22 20.92 9.27
C SER A 623 -8.34 19.67 9.27
N PRO A 624 -8.80 18.54 8.69
CA PRO A 624 -7.96 17.37 8.43
C PRO A 624 -6.64 17.71 7.73
N MET A 625 -6.66 18.63 6.75
CA MET A 625 -5.46 19.06 6.03
C MET A 625 -4.52 19.93 6.86
N ALA A 626 -5.03 20.79 7.73
CA ALA A 626 -4.21 21.56 8.66
C ALA A 626 -3.47 20.65 9.64
N ILE A 627 -4.15 19.62 10.18
CA ILE A 627 -3.55 18.62 11.08
C ILE A 627 -2.48 17.79 10.35
N LYS A 628 -2.81 17.28 9.16
CA LYS A 628 -1.89 16.55 8.28
C LYS A 628 -0.66 17.39 7.92
N SER A 629 -0.88 18.66 7.56
CA SER A 629 0.19 19.60 7.29
C SER A 629 1.05 19.90 8.50
N ALA A 630 0.47 19.96 9.71
CA ALA A 630 1.26 20.17 10.92
C ALA A 630 2.25 19.00 11.11
N MET A 631 1.75 17.76 11.06
CA MET A 631 2.57 16.54 11.14
C MET A 631 3.66 16.48 10.05
N MET A 632 3.29 16.70 8.78
CA MET A 632 4.23 16.65 7.66
C MET A 632 5.29 17.76 7.73
N THR A 633 4.91 18.98 8.10
CA THR A 633 5.85 20.13 8.09
C THR A 633 6.77 20.18 9.30
N THR A 634 6.45 19.46 10.38
CA THR A 634 7.35 19.31 11.54
C THR A 634 8.13 18.01 11.54
N ALA A 635 7.85 17.05 10.65
CA ALA A 635 8.56 15.77 10.59
C ALA A 635 10.11 15.88 10.47
N TYR A 636 10.81 14.91 11.05
CA TYR A 636 12.28 14.79 10.99
C TYR A 636 12.72 13.64 10.08
N ASP A 637 13.90 13.75 9.45
CA ASP A 637 14.40 12.72 8.54
C ASP A 637 14.64 11.38 9.25
N THR A 638 14.14 10.29 8.66
CA THR A 638 14.46 8.93 9.11
C THR A 638 15.90 8.57 8.71
N LYS A 639 16.38 7.42 9.18
CA LYS A 639 17.70 6.88 8.82
C LYS A 639 17.69 6.19 7.45
N THR A 640 16.51 5.95 6.88
CA THR A 640 16.34 5.58 5.47
C THR A 640 16.29 6.87 4.65
N PRO A 641 17.26 7.15 3.75
CA PRO A 641 17.34 8.44 3.07
C PRO A 641 16.33 8.62 1.93
N ASP A 642 15.68 7.54 1.48
CA ASP A 642 14.69 7.59 0.41
C ASP A 642 13.44 8.41 0.82
N VAL A 643 13.00 9.29 -0.07
CA VAL A 643 11.81 10.13 0.10
C VAL A 643 10.53 9.33 -0.15
N PHE A 644 10.56 8.34 -1.04
CA PHE A 644 9.42 7.47 -1.34
C PHE A 644 9.21 6.36 -0.31
N ALA A 645 10.17 6.17 0.60
CA ALA A 645 10.04 5.39 1.83
C ALA A 645 9.44 6.22 2.97
N GLN A 646 9.96 7.43 3.23
CA GLN A 646 9.65 8.18 4.46
C GLN A 646 8.63 9.32 4.32
N GLY A 647 8.29 9.72 3.10
CA GLY A 647 7.45 10.90 2.85
C GLY A 647 8.11 12.20 3.31
N ALA A 648 7.43 12.93 4.20
CA ALA A 648 7.99 14.11 4.85
C ALA A 648 9.01 13.78 5.96
N GLY A 649 9.06 12.53 6.44
CA GLY A 649 9.88 12.07 7.55
C GLY A 649 9.07 11.40 8.67
N HIS A 650 9.72 11.08 9.79
CA HIS A 650 9.04 10.58 10.99
C HIS A 650 8.29 11.70 11.72
N VAL A 651 7.11 11.39 12.24
CA VAL A 651 6.27 12.35 12.99
C VAL A 651 6.96 12.90 14.25
N ASP A 652 6.72 14.18 14.53
CA ASP A 652 7.25 14.91 15.70
C ASP A 652 6.08 15.47 16.53
N PRO A 653 5.60 14.74 17.56
CA PRO A 653 4.45 15.17 18.36
C PRO A 653 4.70 16.43 19.18
N ALA A 654 5.96 16.66 19.59
CA ALA A 654 6.32 17.83 20.38
C ALA A 654 6.28 19.11 19.55
N ARG A 655 6.66 19.05 18.26
CA ARG A 655 6.61 20.20 17.35
C ARG A 655 5.28 20.35 16.62
N MET A 656 4.53 19.28 16.34
CA MET A 656 3.33 19.35 15.51
C MET A 656 2.28 20.34 16.06
N LEU A 657 2.09 20.44 17.37
CA LEU A 657 1.11 21.38 17.97
C LEU A 657 1.48 22.86 17.80
N THR A 658 2.74 23.16 17.48
CA THR A 658 3.20 24.52 17.18
C THR A 658 3.90 24.55 15.82
N PRO A 659 3.18 24.27 14.71
CA PRO A 659 3.79 24.06 13.41
C PRO A 659 4.22 25.38 12.76
N GLY A 660 3.73 26.52 13.27
CA GLY A 660 3.93 27.83 12.68
C GLY A 660 2.93 28.11 11.56
N LEU A 661 3.13 27.48 10.41
CA LEU A 661 2.24 27.59 9.24
C LEU A 661 1.71 26.20 8.84
N VAL A 662 0.51 26.15 8.28
CA VAL A 662 -0.09 24.94 7.69
C VAL A 662 -0.56 25.19 6.26
N TYR A 663 -0.38 24.19 5.40
CA TYR A 663 -0.97 24.12 4.06
C TYR A 663 -2.36 23.48 4.20
N ASP A 664 -3.41 24.29 4.07
CA ASP A 664 -4.80 23.86 4.20
C ASP A 664 -5.45 23.71 2.81
N ALA A 665 -6.27 22.68 2.64
CA ALA A 665 -6.95 22.33 1.39
C ALA A 665 -8.30 21.67 1.68
N GLY A 666 -9.22 21.71 0.72
CA GLY A 666 -10.55 21.11 0.90
C GLY A 666 -11.29 20.85 -0.40
N ALA A 667 -12.63 20.84 -0.32
CA ALA A 667 -13.53 20.48 -1.42
C ALA A 667 -13.17 21.06 -2.80
N GLU A 668 -12.84 22.36 -2.88
CA GLU A 668 -12.47 23.01 -4.14
C GLU A 668 -11.17 22.44 -4.74
N ASP A 669 -10.15 22.17 -3.91
CA ASP A 669 -8.89 21.54 -4.33
C ASP A 669 -9.08 20.05 -4.68
N TRP A 670 -9.90 19.33 -3.91
CA TRP A 670 -10.09 17.88 -4.05
C TRP A 670 -10.99 17.50 -5.22
N TYR A 671 -12.12 18.18 -5.42
CA TYR A 671 -12.91 18.00 -6.65
C TYR A 671 -12.17 18.56 -7.87
N GLY A 672 -11.40 19.64 -7.71
CA GLY A 672 -10.53 20.12 -8.77
C GLY A 672 -9.50 19.07 -9.20
N TYR A 673 -8.87 18.38 -8.24
CA TYR A 673 -7.98 17.25 -8.49
C TYR A 673 -8.69 16.09 -9.23
N LEU A 674 -9.91 15.73 -8.82
CA LEU A 674 -10.70 14.69 -9.48
C LEU A 674 -11.05 15.05 -10.93
N GLU A 675 -11.56 16.27 -11.18
CA GLU A 675 -11.81 16.75 -12.56
C GLU A 675 -10.50 16.84 -13.36
N GLY A 676 -9.37 17.16 -12.72
CA GLY A 676 -8.03 17.14 -13.30
C GLY A 676 -7.51 15.75 -13.66
N LYS A 677 -7.98 14.70 -12.98
CA LYS A 677 -7.80 13.29 -13.33
C LYS A 677 -8.86 12.78 -14.32
N GLY A 678 -9.79 13.63 -14.77
CA GLY A 678 -10.88 13.27 -15.70
C GLY A 678 -12.10 12.64 -15.03
N VAL A 679 -12.12 12.50 -13.69
CA VAL A 679 -13.25 12.00 -12.92
C VAL A 679 -14.30 13.10 -12.81
N LYS A 680 -15.36 13.00 -13.61
CA LYS A 680 -16.48 13.96 -13.62
C LYS A 680 -17.20 13.94 -12.28
N THR A 681 -17.00 14.97 -11.47
CA THR A 681 -17.58 15.13 -10.13
C THR A 681 -18.97 15.77 -10.16
N GLY A 682 -19.27 16.53 -11.22
CA GLY A 682 -20.51 17.31 -11.34
C GLY A 682 -20.53 18.59 -10.49
N THR A 683 -19.48 18.86 -9.70
CA THR A 683 -19.44 19.99 -8.74
C THR A 683 -19.15 21.36 -9.38
N GLY A 684 -18.70 21.38 -10.64
CA GLY A 684 -18.23 22.60 -11.30
C GLY A 684 -16.86 23.11 -10.80
N ALA A 685 -16.14 22.31 -10.00
CA ALA A 685 -14.76 22.59 -9.63
C ALA A 685 -13.86 22.69 -10.88
N LYS A 686 -12.80 23.52 -10.79
CA LYS A 686 -11.86 23.70 -11.91
C LYS A 686 -10.84 22.56 -11.90
N PRO A 687 -10.60 21.87 -13.04
CA PRO A 687 -9.56 20.86 -13.17
C PRO A 687 -8.20 21.35 -12.64
N LEU A 688 -7.59 20.56 -11.75
CA LEU A 688 -6.37 20.87 -11.03
C LEU A 688 -5.40 19.69 -11.14
N ALA A 689 -4.15 19.95 -11.50
CA ALA A 689 -3.12 18.91 -11.50
C ALA A 689 -2.73 18.54 -10.06
N GLY A 690 -2.28 17.30 -9.80
CA GLY A 690 -1.81 16.88 -8.48
C GLY A 690 -0.72 17.80 -7.92
N THR A 691 0.19 18.22 -8.80
CA THR A 691 1.22 19.25 -8.56
C THR A 691 0.70 20.58 -7.99
N ASP A 692 -0.52 21.01 -8.36
CA ASP A 692 -1.13 22.29 -7.94
C ASP A 692 -2.10 22.17 -6.75
N VAL A 693 -2.43 20.95 -6.29
CA VAL A 693 -3.13 20.74 -5.02
C VAL A 693 -2.33 21.43 -3.90
N ASN A 694 -3.01 22.12 -2.98
CA ASN A 694 -2.32 22.86 -1.91
C ASN A 694 -1.75 21.94 -0.81
N TYR A 695 -0.72 21.21 -1.18
CA TYR A 695 -0.18 20.09 -0.42
C TYR A 695 1.09 20.48 0.37
N PRO A 696 1.38 19.87 1.54
CA PRO A 696 2.56 20.19 2.35
C PRO A 696 3.91 19.89 1.71
N THR A 697 3.92 19.13 0.61
CA THR A 697 5.10 18.81 -0.22
C THR A 697 4.90 19.30 -1.65
N ILE A 698 6.00 19.42 -2.39
CA ILE A 698 6.00 19.86 -3.79
C ILE A 698 6.62 18.74 -4.62
N SER A 699 5.77 17.85 -5.15
CA SER A 699 6.19 16.81 -6.07
C SER A 699 5.86 17.20 -7.51
N VAL A 700 6.68 16.82 -8.47
CA VAL A 700 6.46 16.99 -9.92
C VAL A 700 6.98 15.74 -10.63
N GLY A 701 6.08 14.84 -11.07
CA GLY A 701 6.48 13.56 -11.66
C GLY A 701 6.91 13.62 -13.13
N ASP A 702 6.55 14.70 -13.83
CA ASP A 702 6.97 14.99 -15.20
C ASP A 702 7.43 16.45 -15.34
N LEU A 703 8.56 16.79 -14.71
CA LEU A 703 9.09 18.15 -14.78
C LEU A 703 9.78 18.38 -16.13
N PHE A 704 9.00 18.90 -17.07
CA PHE A 704 9.44 19.24 -18.43
C PHE A 704 9.85 20.71 -18.54
N GLY A 705 11.16 20.98 -18.66
CA GLY A 705 11.74 22.30 -18.92
C GLY A 705 11.67 23.26 -17.72
N SER A 706 10.47 23.71 -17.35
CA SER A 706 10.23 24.49 -16.13
C SER A 706 8.80 24.36 -15.63
N ARG A 707 8.63 24.23 -14.31
CA ARG A 707 7.33 24.23 -13.63
C ARG A 707 7.31 25.33 -12.58
N THR A 708 6.23 26.10 -12.52
CA THR A 708 5.90 26.90 -11.34
C THR A 708 4.65 26.33 -10.70
N VAL A 709 4.69 26.02 -9.41
CA VAL A 709 3.53 25.64 -8.60
C VAL A 709 3.12 26.79 -7.70
N THR A 710 1.86 26.81 -7.29
CA THR A 710 1.34 27.76 -6.29
C THR A 710 1.02 27.01 -4.99
N ARG A 711 1.22 27.67 -3.85
CA ARG A 711 0.86 27.16 -2.53
C ARG A 711 0.31 28.29 -1.65
N LYS A 712 -0.61 27.94 -0.76
CA LYS A 712 -1.22 28.80 0.25
C LYS A 712 -0.90 28.25 1.63
N VAL A 713 -0.49 29.13 2.53
CA VAL A 713 -0.16 28.79 3.92
C VAL A 713 -0.93 29.69 4.88
N THR A 714 -1.54 29.09 5.89
CA THR A 714 -2.29 29.74 6.95
C THR A 714 -1.47 29.73 8.24
N ALA A 715 -1.36 30.88 8.90
CA ALA A 715 -0.63 30.98 10.16
C ALA A 715 -1.43 30.38 11.33
N VAL A 716 -0.85 29.39 11.99
CA VAL A 716 -1.20 28.98 13.36
C VAL A 716 -0.49 29.94 14.33
N THR A 717 0.82 30.14 14.14
CA THR A 717 1.62 31.14 14.85
C THR A 717 1.80 32.39 13.98
N PRO A 718 1.36 33.59 14.42
CA PRO A 718 1.58 34.83 13.68
C PRO A 718 3.06 35.24 13.68
N GLY A 719 3.52 35.90 12.63
CA GLY A 719 4.89 36.43 12.58
C GLY A 719 5.39 36.71 11.16
N VAL A 720 6.72 36.91 11.07
CA VAL A 720 7.45 37.03 9.80
C VAL A 720 8.17 35.70 9.54
N TYR A 721 8.00 35.17 8.33
CA TYR A 721 8.58 33.90 7.87
C TYR A 721 9.40 34.13 6.61
N HIS A 722 10.62 33.59 6.56
CA HIS A 722 11.52 33.70 5.40
C HIS A 722 11.74 32.33 4.76
N SER A 723 11.74 32.27 3.43
CA SER A 723 11.93 31.02 2.68
C SER A 723 13.40 30.74 2.36
N ALA A 724 13.87 29.53 2.65
CA ALA A 724 15.05 28.92 2.02
C ALA A 724 14.60 27.78 1.10
N ILE A 725 15.25 27.61 -0.06
CA ILE A 725 14.92 26.54 -1.01
C ILE A 725 16.19 25.94 -1.63
N GLU A 726 16.20 24.62 -1.75
CA GLU A 726 17.26 23.83 -2.38
C GLU A 726 16.64 22.73 -3.25
N LEU A 727 17.15 22.54 -4.46
CA LEU A 727 16.83 21.42 -5.36
C LEU A 727 18.01 21.22 -6.32
N PRO A 728 18.86 20.19 -6.12
CA PRO A 728 20.08 20.00 -6.92
C PRO A 728 19.82 19.91 -8.42
N GLY A 729 20.69 20.50 -9.25
CA GLY A 729 20.52 20.47 -10.70
C GLY A 729 19.35 21.32 -11.24
N PHE A 730 18.63 22.08 -10.40
CA PHE A 730 17.58 23.00 -10.79
C PHE A 730 17.90 24.44 -10.38
N LYS A 731 17.33 25.40 -11.13
CA LYS A 731 17.26 26.81 -10.75
C LYS A 731 15.91 27.06 -10.12
N THR A 732 15.90 27.31 -8.80
CA THR A 732 14.67 27.49 -8.01
C THR A 732 14.41 28.96 -7.65
N LYS A 733 13.15 29.29 -7.39
CA LYS A 733 12.75 30.61 -6.86
C LYS A 733 11.43 30.56 -6.11
N VAL A 734 11.40 31.11 -4.89
CA VAL A 734 10.18 31.39 -4.12
C VAL A 734 9.76 32.85 -4.33
N LYS A 735 8.46 33.12 -4.50
CA LYS A 735 7.92 34.49 -4.59
C LYS A 735 6.55 34.60 -3.89
N PRO A 736 6.36 35.54 -2.94
CA PRO A 736 7.41 36.30 -2.25
C PRO A 736 8.30 35.37 -1.42
N SER A 737 9.55 35.73 -1.18
CA SER A 737 10.48 34.97 -0.30
C SER A 737 10.33 35.30 1.19
N THR A 738 9.34 36.10 1.55
CA THR A 738 9.02 36.50 2.91
C THR A 738 7.52 36.68 3.04
N LEU A 739 6.94 36.06 4.07
CA LEU A 739 5.52 36.14 4.40
C LEU A 739 5.36 36.82 5.76
N VAL A 740 4.32 37.64 5.88
CA VAL A 740 4.02 38.42 7.09
C VAL A 740 2.56 38.18 7.48
N PHE A 741 2.36 37.64 8.68
CA PHE A 741 1.06 37.31 9.25
C PHE A 741 0.87 38.11 10.54
N LYS A 742 -0.23 38.85 10.66
CA LYS A 742 -0.55 39.71 11.79
C LYS A 742 -1.42 39.02 12.85
N LYS A 743 -2.07 37.91 12.50
CA LYS A 743 -2.94 37.13 13.38
C LYS A 743 -3.03 35.67 12.92
N ALA A 744 -3.49 34.79 13.81
CA ALA A 744 -3.77 33.40 13.47
C ALA A 744 -4.97 33.32 12.51
N GLY A 745 -5.00 32.30 11.65
CA GLY A 745 -5.99 32.15 10.59
C GLY A 745 -5.84 33.15 9.44
N GLU A 746 -4.75 33.93 9.38
CA GLU A 746 -4.41 34.70 8.18
C GLU A 746 -3.69 33.78 7.17
N THR A 747 -4.18 33.75 5.92
CA THR A 747 -3.61 32.98 4.82
C THR A 747 -2.79 33.89 3.90
N LYS A 748 -1.67 33.36 3.36
CA LYS A 748 -0.89 33.99 2.29
C LYS A 748 -0.58 32.97 1.19
N GLU A 749 -0.39 33.48 -0.02
CA GLU A 749 -0.03 32.69 -1.19
C GLU A 749 1.43 32.96 -1.61
N PHE A 750 2.10 31.93 -2.10
CA PHE A 750 3.42 32.03 -2.73
C PHE A 750 3.55 31.05 -3.90
N THR A 751 4.46 31.34 -4.82
CA THR A 751 4.81 30.48 -5.95
C THR A 751 6.22 29.91 -5.80
N VAL A 752 6.41 28.65 -6.20
CA VAL A 752 7.74 28.03 -6.33
C VAL A 752 7.98 27.70 -7.79
N SER A 753 8.94 28.39 -8.41
CA SER A 753 9.44 28.09 -9.75
C SER A 753 10.65 27.15 -9.68
N MET A 754 10.69 26.18 -10.59
CA MET A 754 11.76 25.21 -10.80
C MET A 754 12.06 25.15 -12.31
N GLU A 755 13.29 25.48 -12.71
CA GLU A 755 13.75 25.50 -14.10
C GLU A 755 14.93 24.53 -14.25
N MET A 756 14.86 23.61 -15.22
CA MET A 756 15.92 22.64 -15.50
C MET A 756 17.20 23.37 -15.95
N LEU A 757 18.33 22.97 -15.37
CA LEU A 757 19.65 23.42 -15.81
C LEU A 757 20.15 22.54 -16.97
N PRO A 758 21.16 22.99 -17.74
CA PRO A 758 21.85 22.14 -18.72
C PRO A 758 22.60 20.93 -18.13
N SER A 759 22.53 20.75 -16.79
CA SER A 759 23.15 19.68 -16.00
C SER A 759 22.15 18.89 -15.16
N THR A 760 20.83 19.06 -15.38
CA THR A 760 19.82 18.18 -14.75
C THR A 760 19.93 16.77 -15.35
N THR A 761 19.99 15.75 -14.50
CA THR A 761 19.93 14.35 -14.92
C THR A 761 18.47 13.94 -15.19
N THR A 762 18.18 12.64 -15.27
CA THR A 762 16.81 12.08 -15.32
C THR A 762 16.42 11.35 -14.05
N ASP A 763 17.34 11.23 -13.10
CA ASP A 763 17.06 10.69 -11.76
C ASP A 763 16.06 11.59 -11.03
N THR A 764 15.22 11.00 -10.18
CA THR A 764 14.32 11.80 -9.35
C THR A 764 15.13 12.59 -8.33
N VAL A 765 15.11 13.92 -8.46
CA VAL A 765 15.83 14.83 -7.57
C VAL A 765 14.98 15.14 -6.34
N VAL A 766 15.56 14.97 -5.15
CA VAL A 766 14.96 15.40 -3.88
C VAL A 766 15.57 16.73 -3.44
N GLY A 767 14.73 17.62 -2.91
CA GLY A 767 15.09 18.94 -2.40
C GLY A 767 14.22 19.34 -1.20
N ARG A 768 14.34 20.60 -0.78
CA ARG A 768 13.69 21.11 0.43
C ARG A 768 13.32 22.59 0.28
N LEU A 769 12.09 22.93 0.64
CA LEU A 769 11.66 24.28 0.98
C LEU A 769 11.50 24.35 2.50
N THR A 770 11.97 25.44 3.09
CA THR A 770 11.84 25.70 4.53
C THR A 770 11.36 27.14 4.76
N TRP A 771 10.32 27.33 5.57
CA TRP A 771 9.96 28.63 6.12
C TRP A 771 10.41 28.72 7.58
N THR A 772 11.26 29.67 7.90
CA THR A 772 11.73 29.92 9.28
C THR A 772 11.14 31.25 9.79
N GLY A 773 10.47 31.22 10.94
CA GLY A 773 9.79 32.39 11.50
C GLY A 773 9.11 32.11 12.84
N ALA A 774 8.94 33.14 13.67
CA ALA A 774 8.24 33.07 14.98
C ALA A 774 8.68 31.91 15.91
N GLY A 775 9.96 31.52 15.90
CA GLY A 775 10.48 30.38 16.67
C GLY A 775 10.14 29.00 16.11
N THR A 776 9.54 28.94 14.91
CA THR A 776 9.09 27.72 14.23
C THR A 776 9.79 27.54 12.87
N THR A 777 9.85 26.28 12.43
CA THR A 777 10.46 25.87 11.16
C THR A 777 9.51 24.93 10.44
N VAL A 778 8.95 25.40 9.31
CA VAL A 778 7.98 24.70 8.47
C VAL A 778 8.74 24.08 7.29
N ARG A 779 8.82 22.75 7.23
CA ARG A 779 9.52 22.02 6.15
C ARG A 779 8.54 21.56 5.08
N SER A 780 8.96 21.61 3.82
CA SER A 780 8.34 20.91 2.70
C SER A 780 9.40 20.15 1.91
N SER A 781 9.29 18.83 1.80
CA SER A 781 10.09 18.06 0.83
C SER A 781 9.69 18.46 -0.59
N ILE A 782 10.68 18.62 -1.47
CA ILE A 782 10.51 18.84 -2.91
C ILE A 782 10.98 17.58 -3.63
N VAL A 783 10.24 17.14 -4.64
CA VAL A 783 10.59 15.99 -5.49
C VAL A 783 10.35 16.39 -6.94
N ALA A 784 11.33 16.18 -7.81
CA ALA A 784 11.24 16.52 -9.23
C ALA A 784 11.86 15.41 -10.08
N THR A 785 11.03 14.75 -10.88
CA THR A 785 11.45 13.75 -11.87
C THR A 785 11.59 14.45 -13.23
N PRO A 786 12.81 14.61 -13.79
CA PRO A 786 13.04 15.51 -14.92
C PRO A 786 12.83 14.83 -16.28
N LEU A 787 11.98 15.41 -17.14
CA LEU A 787 11.64 14.84 -18.45
C LEU A 787 12.43 15.53 -19.58
N SER A 788 13.29 14.79 -20.28
CA SER A 788 14.18 15.34 -21.32
C SER A 788 13.49 15.61 -22.67
N ALA A 789 12.39 14.91 -22.97
CA ALA A 789 11.55 15.11 -24.16
C ALA A 789 10.10 14.66 -23.91
N ARG A 790 9.14 15.30 -24.57
CA ARG A 790 7.78 14.76 -24.75
C ARG A 790 7.65 14.19 -26.15
N ALA A 791 7.34 12.90 -26.26
CA ALA A 791 7.15 12.17 -27.50
C ALA A 791 6.13 11.04 -27.28
N PRO A 792 5.58 10.42 -28.33
CA PRO A 792 4.89 9.13 -28.20
C PRO A 792 5.83 8.08 -27.60
N ALA A 793 5.35 7.25 -26.67
CA ALA A 793 6.13 6.12 -26.15
C ALA A 793 6.41 5.08 -27.25
N GLU A 794 5.48 4.95 -28.20
CA GLU A 794 5.56 4.02 -29.33
C GLU A 794 5.05 4.67 -30.62
N VAL A 795 5.64 4.30 -31.76
CA VAL A 795 5.09 4.48 -33.11
C VAL A 795 5.05 3.14 -33.84
N LYS A 796 3.97 2.90 -34.59
CA LYS A 796 3.75 1.64 -35.32
C LYS A 796 3.83 1.85 -36.83
N GLY A 797 4.47 0.91 -37.51
CA GLY A 797 4.55 0.78 -38.96
C GLY A 797 4.29 -0.65 -39.40
N THR A 798 4.23 -0.87 -40.73
CA THR A 798 3.98 -2.20 -41.31
C THR A 798 4.81 -2.44 -42.55
N GLY A 799 5.24 -3.69 -42.77
CA GLY A 799 5.89 -4.14 -44.00
C GLY A 799 7.42 -3.92 -44.05
N ALA A 800 8.06 -4.59 -45.01
CA ALA A 800 9.52 -4.75 -45.07
C ALA A 800 10.30 -3.43 -45.17
N ASP A 801 9.81 -2.48 -45.96
CA ASP A 801 10.40 -1.14 -46.15
C ASP A 801 9.30 -0.09 -45.96
N GLY A 802 9.57 1.01 -45.26
CA GLY A 802 8.53 2.00 -44.95
C GLY A 802 9.01 3.17 -44.06
N SER A 803 8.06 4.00 -43.63
CA SER A 803 8.32 5.11 -42.70
C SER A 803 7.09 5.51 -41.88
N VAL A 804 7.33 6.11 -40.71
CA VAL A 804 6.30 6.67 -39.82
C VAL A 804 6.76 8.04 -39.29
N GLY A 805 5.86 9.02 -39.32
CA GLY A 805 6.09 10.37 -38.81
C GLY A 805 5.50 10.55 -37.41
N PHE A 806 6.19 11.32 -36.56
CA PHE A 806 5.77 11.64 -35.19
C PHE A 806 6.41 12.95 -34.72
N GLU A 807 5.93 13.51 -33.61
CA GLU A 807 6.46 14.74 -33.04
C GLU A 807 7.22 14.51 -31.72
N VAL A 808 8.28 15.29 -31.52
CA VAL A 808 9.10 15.29 -30.29
C VAL A 808 9.32 16.72 -29.83
N THR A 809 8.98 17.01 -28.58
CA THR A 809 9.16 18.34 -27.97
C THR A 809 10.33 18.29 -26.99
N PRO A 810 11.46 18.98 -27.23
CA PRO A 810 12.62 18.95 -26.34
C PRO A 810 12.38 19.67 -25.00
N GLY A 811 12.79 19.03 -23.90
CA GLY A 811 12.80 19.63 -22.56
C GLY A 811 14.07 20.45 -22.27
N THR A 812 15.15 20.24 -23.03
CA THR A 812 16.44 20.92 -22.86
C THR A 812 16.95 21.58 -24.15
N LYS A 813 17.88 22.52 -24.02
CA LYS A 813 18.47 23.26 -25.17
C LYS A 813 19.50 22.44 -25.97
N LYS A 814 19.95 21.30 -25.44
CA LYS A 814 20.87 20.37 -26.12
C LYS A 814 20.11 19.08 -26.40
N PHE A 815 19.57 18.96 -27.60
CA PHE A 815 18.79 17.80 -28.03
C PHE A 815 19.50 17.03 -29.12
N SER A 816 19.48 15.70 -29.01
CA SER A 816 20.03 14.74 -29.95
C SER A 816 19.03 13.61 -30.15
N VAL A 817 19.05 12.98 -31.32
CA VAL A 817 18.19 11.83 -31.61
C VAL A 817 19.06 10.70 -32.18
N THR A 818 18.96 9.50 -31.61
CA THR A 818 19.79 8.33 -32.01
C THR A 818 18.87 7.15 -32.34
N PRO A 819 18.82 6.67 -33.60
CA PRO A 819 18.08 5.46 -33.93
C PRO A 819 18.90 4.20 -33.62
N TYR A 820 18.24 3.18 -33.08
CA TYR A 820 18.78 1.87 -32.73
C TYR A 820 17.88 0.75 -33.27
N GLY A 821 18.47 -0.40 -33.58
CA GLY A 821 17.79 -1.50 -34.29
C GLY A 821 17.67 -1.26 -35.81
N LEU A 822 16.83 -1.99 -36.54
CA LEU A 822 15.80 -2.92 -36.06
C LEU A 822 16.36 -4.27 -35.59
N VAL A 823 15.74 -4.82 -34.54
CA VAL A 823 15.96 -6.19 -34.06
C VAL A 823 14.69 -7.01 -34.23
N SER A 824 14.86 -8.26 -34.65
CA SER A 824 13.84 -9.30 -34.63
C SER A 824 14.50 -10.61 -34.19
N ALA A 825 14.15 -11.05 -32.99
CA ALA A 825 14.52 -12.33 -32.42
C ALA A 825 13.59 -13.44 -32.94
N ASP A 826 14.04 -14.68 -32.81
CA ASP A 826 13.26 -15.87 -33.16
C ASP A 826 12.21 -16.17 -32.08
N GLU A 827 11.06 -16.72 -32.47
CA GLU A 827 10.01 -17.10 -31.52
C GLU A 827 10.43 -18.39 -30.80
N VAL A 828 10.42 -18.38 -29.47
CA VAL A 828 10.79 -19.51 -28.61
C VAL A 828 9.53 -20.19 -28.11
N PRO A 829 9.31 -21.49 -28.42
CA PRO A 829 8.16 -22.23 -27.93
C PRO A 829 8.30 -22.61 -26.46
N GLY A 830 7.17 -22.64 -25.76
CA GLY A 830 7.03 -23.14 -24.40
C GLY A 830 5.63 -23.70 -24.15
N THR A 831 5.43 -24.29 -22.98
CA THR A 831 4.17 -24.92 -22.56
C THR A 831 3.95 -24.60 -21.08
N VAL A 832 2.77 -24.15 -20.69
CA VAL A 832 2.38 -23.96 -19.27
C VAL A 832 1.23 -24.91 -18.95
N ASN A 833 1.28 -25.56 -17.79
CA ASN A 833 0.32 -26.56 -17.34
C ASN A 833 -0.67 -25.97 -16.32
N GLU A 834 -1.90 -26.49 -16.26
CA GLU A 834 -2.93 -26.08 -15.27
C GLU A 834 -2.43 -26.20 -13.82
N SER A 835 -1.55 -27.18 -13.54
CA SER A 835 -0.94 -27.37 -12.22
C SER A 835 0.17 -26.37 -11.86
N GLU A 836 0.67 -25.59 -12.82
CA GLU A 836 1.64 -24.51 -12.58
C GLU A 836 0.88 -23.24 -12.14
N VAL A 837 0.33 -23.27 -10.92
CA VAL A 837 -0.56 -22.22 -10.36
C VAL A 837 0.08 -20.82 -10.36
N TRP A 838 1.41 -20.73 -10.31
CA TRP A 838 2.17 -19.48 -10.40
C TRP A 838 2.72 -19.18 -11.80
N GLY A 839 2.37 -19.99 -12.80
CA GLY A 839 2.89 -19.90 -14.16
C GLY A 839 4.29 -20.50 -14.33
N ARG A 840 4.78 -20.41 -15.58
CA ARG A 840 6.09 -20.89 -16.00
C ARG A 840 7.06 -19.74 -16.23
N ASP A 841 8.19 -19.78 -15.53
CA ASP A 841 9.29 -18.82 -15.67
C ASP A 841 9.98 -18.88 -17.05
N ILE A 842 10.05 -17.74 -17.75
CA ILE A 842 10.93 -17.51 -18.90
C ILE A 842 11.95 -16.44 -18.52
N PRO A 843 13.15 -16.81 -18.04
CA PRO A 843 14.19 -15.86 -17.64
C PRO A 843 14.87 -15.23 -18.86
N VAL A 844 15.14 -13.93 -18.77
CA VAL A 844 15.74 -13.08 -19.81
C VAL A 844 16.80 -12.20 -19.17
N THR A 845 18.05 -12.29 -19.63
CA THR A 845 19.11 -11.37 -19.21
C THR A 845 19.13 -10.15 -20.12
N ILE A 846 19.13 -8.96 -19.53
CA ILE A 846 19.28 -7.66 -20.20
C ILE A 846 20.65 -7.10 -19.85
N THR A 847 21.39 -6.71 -20.88
CA THR A 847 22.75 -6.16 -20.79
C THR A 847 22.75 -4.66 -20.51
N ASP A 848 23.91 -4.10 -20.15
CA ASP A 848 24.09 -2.69 -19.84
C ASP A 848 24.15 -1.76 -21.07
N ASP A 849 24.32 -2.32 -22.26
CA ASP A 849 24.18 -1.64 -23.55
C ASP A 849 22.73 -1.58 -24.07
N ALA A 850 21.76 -2.11 -23.32
CA ALA A 850 20.35 -2.19 -23.71
C ALA A 850 19.68 -0.81 -23.83
N LYS A 851 19.12 -0.56 -25.02
CA LYS A 851 18.39 0.67 -25.37
C LYS A 851 16.88 0.48 -25.29
N ALA A 852 16.40 -0.70 -25.63
CA ALA A 852 15.02 -1.10 -25.43
C ALA A 852 14.90 -2.62 -25.34
N VAL A 853 13.77 -3.11 -24.81
CA VAL A 853 13.38 -4.52 -24.92
C VAL A 853 11.87 -4.61 -25.20
N SER A 854 11.49 -5.49 -26.10
CA SER A 854 10.08 -5.85 -26.35
C SER A 854 9.87 -7.32 -26.04
N PHE A 855 9.01 -7.60 -25.04
CA PHE A 855 8.56 -8.94 -24.67
C PHE A 855 7.18 -9.18 -25.29
N LYS A 856 7.10 -10.00 -26.34
CA LYS A 856 5.84 -10.46 -26.93
C LYS A 856 5.57 -11.90 -26.51
N LEU A 857 4.30 -12.19 -26.24
CA LEU A 857 3.78 -13.50 -25.86
C LEU A 857 2.50 -13.77 -26.66
N ARG A 858 2.36 -14.99 -27.18
CA ARG A 858 1.10 -15.45 -27.80
C ARG A 858 0.93 -16.94 -27.58
N ALA A 859 -0.30 -17.44 -27.63
CA ALA A 859 -0.55 -18.87 -27.71
C ALA A 859 -0.02 -19.44 -29.05
N ALA A 860 0.38 -20.70 -29.06
CA ALA A 860 0.78 -21.41 -30.27
C ALA A 860 -0.44 -21.76 -31.14
N ASN A 861 -1.56 -22.16 -30.51
CA ASN A 861 -2.89 -22.20 -31.14
C ASN A 861 -3.61 -20.86 -30.90
N PRO A 862 -4.07 -20.14 -31.95
CA PRO A 862 -4.88 -18.91 -31.80
C PRO A 862 -6.18 -19.06 -31.01
N GLU A 863 -6.69 -20.29 -30.79
CA GLU A 863 -7.89 -20.56 -30.00
C GLU A 863 -7.63 -20.70 -28.49
N ALA A 864 -6.36 -20.83 -28.06
CA ALA A 864 -5.96 -20.94 -26.65
C ALA A 864 -5.50 -19.58 -26.09
N GLN A 865 -5.53 -19.39 -24.78
CA GLN A 865 -5.17 -18.10 -24.16
C GLN A 865 -4.05 -18.23 -23.12
N VAL A 866 -3.06 -17.33 -23.22
CA VAL A 866 -1.97 -17.16 -22.26
C VAL A 866 -1.77 -15.70 -21.90
N GLY A 867 -1.36 -15.46 -20.66
CA GLY A 867 -0.97 -14.16 -20.14
C GLY A 867 0.43 -14.21 -19.58
N GLY A 868 1.07 -13.04 -19.45
CA GLY A 868 2.39 -12.93 -18.85
C GLY A 868 2.43 -11.89 -17.72
N LEU A 869 3.23 -12.18 -16.71
CA LEU A 869 3.70 -11.24 -15.70
C LEU A 869 5.20 -11.05 -15.91
N LEU A 870 5.64 -9.84 -16.25
CA LEU A 870 7.05 -9.50 -16.37
C LEU A 870 7.58 -8.99 -15.02
N PHE A 871 8.62 -9.62 -14.53
CA PHE A 871 9.37 -9.21 -13.34
C PHE A 871 10.81 -8.86 -13.68
N TYR A 872 11.44 -8.04 -12.85
CA TYR A 872 12.89 -7.82 -12.75
C TYR A 872 13.40 -8.58 -11.51
N GLU A 873 14.57 -9.20 -11.62
CA GLU A 873 15.17 -10.05 -10.59
C GLU A 873 16.50 -9.44 -10.09
N GLU A 874 16.47 -8.90 -8.87
CA GLU A 874 17.62 -8.32 -8.19
C GLU A 874 17.77 -8.92 -6.77
N ASN A 875 18.98 -9.34 -6.42
CA ASN A 875 19.32 -9.95 -5.12
C ASN A 875 18.38 -11.11 -4.67
N GLY A 876 17.80 -11.84 -5.63
CA GLY A 876 16.87 -12.95 -5.37
C GLY A 876 15.41 -12.54 -5.15
N THR A 877 15.08 -11.25 -5.26
CA THR A 877 13.71 -10.71 -5.16
C THR A 877 13.14 -10.47 -6.56
N ARG A 878 11.80 -10.56 -6.72
CA ARG A 878 11.07 -10.31 -7.96
C ARG A 878 10.25 -9.03 -7.87
N GLU A 879 10.77 -7.95 -8.44
CA GLU A 879 10.04 -6.70 -8.62
C GLU A 879 9.09 -6.83 -9.82
N PHE A 880 7.82 -6.46 -9.67
CA PHE A 880 6.86 -6.50 -10.78
C PHE A 880 7.05 -5.31 -11.73
N VAL A 881 7.14 -5.57 -13.03
CA VAL A 881 7.45 -4.56 -14.06
C VAL A 881 6.27 -4.31 -15.00
N SER A 882 5.61 -5.36 -15.51
CA SER A 882 4.52 -5.16 -16.49
C SER A 882 3.63 -6.39 -16.69
N TRP A 883 2.41 -6.17 -17.13
CA TRP A 883 1.53 -7.22 -17.64
C TRP A 883 1.79 -7.44 -19.13
N VAL A 884 1.70 -8.69 -19.59
CA VAL A 884 1.87 -9.11 -20.99
C VAL A 884 0.67 -9.95 -21.42
N PHE A 885 -0.49 -9.34 -21.58
CA PHE A 885 -1.71 -9.99 -22.08
C PHE A 885 -2.42 -9.12 -23.13
N SER A 886 -3.20 -9.77 -24.00
CA SER A 886 -4.20 -9.15 -24.87
C SER A 886 -5.25 -10.19 -25.27
N LEU A 887 -6.48 -9.75 -25.52
CA LEU A 887 -7.60 -10.60 -25.97
C LEU A 887 -7.60 -10.83 -27.50
N ASP A 888 -6.71 -10.16 -28.24
CA ASP A 888 -6.56 -10.29 -29.70
C ASP A 888 -5.34 -11.11 -30.13
N GLY A 889 -4.52 -11.58 -29.19
CA GLY A 889 -3.34 -12.40 -29.43
C GLY A 889 -2.02 -11.64 -29.69
N ASP A 890 -1.99 -10.31 -29.69
CA ASP A 890 -0.75 -9.50 -29.81
C ASP A 890 -0.22 -9.02 -28.44
N SER A 891 -0.22 -9.90 -27.43
CA SER A 891 0.19 -9.56 -26.06
C SER A 891 1.65 -9.12 -25.99
N ARG A 892 1.91 -7.91 -25.48
CA ARG A 892 3.28 -7.36 -25.44
C ARG A 892 3.49 -6.30 -24.36
N ALA A 893 4.60 -6.38 -23.66
CA ALA A 893 5.21 -5.26 -22.93
C ALA A 893 6.46 -4.76 -23.65
N VAL A 894 6.74 -3.46 -23.56
CA VAL A 894 7.96 -2.86 -24.12
C VAL A 894 8.54 -1.87 -23.11
N LEU A 895 9.85 -1.97 -22.86
CA LEU A 895 10.58 -1.08 -21.96
C LEU A 895 11.62 -0.29 -22.78
N ALA A 896 11.59 1.03 -22.65
CA ALA A 896 12.65 1.93 -23.09
C ALA A 896 13.71 2.03 -21.98
N HIS A 897 15.00 1.92 -22.33
CA HIS A 897 16.14 1.88 -21.39
C HIS A 897 15.86 0.98 -20.16
N PRO A 898 15.62 -0.33 -20.37
CA PRO A 898 15.43 -1.27 -19.27
C PRO A 898 16.65 -1.27 -18.33
N ARG A 899 16.42 -1.43 -17.03
CA ARG A 899 17.52 -1.65 -16.07
C ARG A 899 18.33 -2.88 -16.48
N PRO A 900 19.68 -2.82 -16.49
CA PRO A 900 20.52 -4.00 -16.75
C PRO A 900 20.36 -5.02 -15.62
N GLY A 901 20.33 -6.31 -15.96
CA GLY A 901 20.12 -7.38 -14.99
C GLY A 901 19.25 -8.51 -15.53
N ARG A 902 18.64 -9.29 -14.64
CA ARG A 902 17.79 -10.41 -15.03
C ARG A 902 16.32 -10.00 -14.93
N TYR A 903 15.51 -10.49 -15.86
CA TYR A 903 14.05 -10.39 -15.86
C TYR A 903 13.49 -11.80 -15.95
N THR A 904 12.25 -11.98 -15.52
CA THR A 904 11.50 -13.23 -15.73
C THR A 904 10.12 -12.88 -16.25
N LEU A 905 9.80 -13.34 -17.45
CA LEU A 905 8.43 -13.36 -17.97
C LEU A 905 7.77 -14.65 -17.48
N VAL A 906 6.92 -14.54 -16.47
CA VAL A 906 6.14 -15.65 -15.93
C VAL A 906 4.89 -15.83 -16.79
N VAL A 907 4.79 -16.95 -17.51
CA VAL A 907 3.68 -17.23 -18.43
C VAL A 907 2.61 -18.07 -17.74
N LEU A 908 1.37 -17.61 -17.77
CA LEU A 908 0.18 -18.23 -17.19
C LEU A 908 -0.72 -18.75 -18.32
N THR A 909 -1.37 -19.91 -18.13
CA THR A 909 -2.57 -20.22 -18.91
C THR A 909 -3.73 -19.35 -18.43
N LEU A 910 -4.53 -18.84 -19.37
CA LEU A 910 -5.76 -18.09 -19.11
C LEU A 910 -7.00 -18.85 -19.62
N GLY A 911 -6.80 -20.01 -20.25
CA GLY A 911 -7.84 -20.78 -20.90
C GLY A 911 -7.23 -21.88 -21.76
N ASP A 912 -7.13 -23.08 -21.19
CA ASP A 912 -6.75 -24.30 -21.90
C ASP A 912 -7.85 -24.74 -22.88
N LEU A 913 -7.46 -25.47 -23.91
CA LEU A 913 -8.39 -26.00 -24.91
C LEU A 913 -9.21 -27.15 -24.29
N PRO A 914 -10.49 -27.35 -24.68
CA PRO A 914 -11.33 -28.41 -24.10
C PRO A 914 -10.70 -29.81 -24.18
N GLY A 915 -10.18 -30.29 -23.04
CA GLY A 915 -9.50 -31.59 -22.93
C GLY A 915 -7.97 -31.55 -22.88
N THR A 916 -7.32 -30.37 -22.88
CA THR A 916 -5.92 -30.22 -22.46
C THR A 916 -5.83 -29.84 -20.97
N THR A 917 -4.67 -30.08 -20.36
CA THR A 917 -4.29 -29.61 -19.01
C THR A 917 -3.05 -28.71 -19.09
N SER A 918 -2.84 -28.15 -20.27
CA SER A 918 -1.73 -27.26 -20.61
C SER A 918 -2.04 -26.49 -21.89
N THR A 919 -1.34 -25.37 -22.06
CA THR A 919 -1.36 -24.54 -23.26
C THR A 919 0.06 -24.26 -23.75
N ASP A 920 0.29 -24.53 -25.05
CA ASP A 920 1.52 -24.15 -25.75
C ASP A 920 1.50 -22.67 -26.14
N PHE A 921 2.66 -22.03 -26.02
CA PHE A 921 2.87 -20.61 -26.29
C PHE A 921 4.18 -20.36 -27.05
N LEU A 922 4.30 -19.14 -27.60
CA LEU A 922 5.48 -18.62 -28.27
C LEU A 922 5.83 -17.26 -27.67
N THR A 923 7.08 -17.09 -27.23
CA THR A 923 7.63 -15.80 -26.79
C THR A 923 8.59 -15.24 -27.83
N GLN A 924 8.60 -13.91 -28.01
CA GLN A 924 9.59 -13.21 -28.82
C GLN A 924 10.17 -12.06 -27.98
N VAL A 925 11.48 -12.09 -27.74
CA VAL A 925 12.16 -11.08 -26.90
C VAL A 925 13.16 -10.30 -27.75
N ASN A 926 12.74 -9.14 -28.23
CA ASN A 926 13.58 -8.25 -29.03
C ASN A 926 14.34 -7.30 -28.10
N LEU A 927 15.55 -7.69 -27.68
CA LEU A 927 16.50 -6.81 -27.00
C LEU A 927 17.21 -5.92 -28.04
N VAL A 928 17.05 -4.60 -27.95
CA VAL A 928 17.70 -3.62 -28.83
C VAL A 928 18.91 -3.04 -28.12
N THR A 929 20.09 -3.15 -28.73
CA THR A 929 21.32 -2.51 -28.23
C THR A 929 21.97 -1.65 -29.32
N ALA A 930 23.18 -1.14 -29.09
CA ALA A 930 23.88 -0.29 -30.06
C ALA A 930 24.24 -1.02 -31.37
N ASP A 931 24.73 -2.26 -31.27
CA ASP A 931 25.43 -2.94 -32.36
C ASP A 931 24.70 -4.18 -32.92
N ASN A 932 23.50 -4.50 -32.42
CA ASN A 932 22.81 -5.76 -32.72
C ASN A 932 21.71 -5.67 -33.82
N ALA A 933 21.66 -4.55 -34.56
CA ALA A 933 20.67 -4.31 -35.62
C ALA A 933 20.78 -5.33 -36.78
N ARG A 934 19.63 -5.91 -37.18
CA ARG A 934 19.48 -6.83 -38.32
C ARG A 934 18.83 -6.17 -39.55
N GLY A 935 18.05 -5.10 -39.34
CA GLY A 935 17.55 -4.21 -40.38
C GLY A 935 18.17 -2.81 -40.28
N THR A 936 17.76 -1.87 -41.12
CA THR A 936 18.23 -0.47 -41.05
C THR A 936 17.10 0.44 -40.57
N LEU A 937 17.31 1.18 -39.47
CA LEU A 937 16.44 2.26 -39.01
C LEU A 937 17.17 3.62 -39.14
N THR A 938 16.47 4.65 -39.61
CA THR A 938 17.02 6.00 -39.81
C THR A 938 16.02 7.08 -39.37
N LEU A 939 16.53 8.28 -39.08
CA LEU A 939 15.73 9.44 -38.68
C LEU A 939 15.95 10.63 -39.61
N THR A 940 14.85 11.31 -39.96
CA THR A 940 14.88 12.60 -40.65
C THR A 940 14.07 13.63 -39.85
N PRO A 941 14.67 14.76 -39.41
CA PRO A 941 16.09 15.06 -39.38
C PRO A 941 16.87 14.26 -38.32
N ASN A 942 18.08 13.80 -38.65
CA ASN A 942 18.98 13.13 -37.69
C ASN A 942 19.72 14.09 -36.73
N LYS A 943 19.67 15.40 -36.99
CA LYS A 943 20.24 16.46 -36.14
C LYS A 943 19.24 17.64 -36.03
N PRO A 944 18.12 17.45 -35.30
CA PRO A 944 17.10 18.48 -35.16
C PRO A 944 17.63 19.74 -34.46
N LYS A 945 17.19 20.92 -34.93
CA LYS A 945 17.44 22.19 -34.24
C LYS A 945 16.41 22.38 -33.11
N ALA A 946 16.82 22.14 -31.88
CA ALA A 946 15.92 22.20 -30.73
C ALA A 946 15.74 23.61 -30.14
N THR A 947 14.48 23.92 -29.84
CA THR A 947 14.07 24.98 -28.91
C THR A 947 13.21 24.33 -27.83
N VAL A 948 13.44 24.66 -26.56
CA VAL A 948 12.71 24.04 -25.43
C VAL A 948 11.22 24.33 -25.56
N GLY A 949 10.40 23.29 -25.44
CA GLY A 949 8.94 23.40 -25.56
C GLY A 949 8.40 23.60 -26.98
N THR A 950 9.25 23.55 -28.02
CA THR A 950 8.81 23.61 -29.43
C THR A 950 8.77 22.19 -30.02
N PRO A 951 7.63 21.69 -30.51
CA PRO A 951 7.55 20.40 -31.19
C PRO A 951 8.43 20.35 -32.45
N ILE A 952 8.98 19.17 -32.73
CA ILE A 952 9.82 18.89 -33.89
C ILE A 952 9.27 17.63 -34.56
N PRO A 953 8.87 17.70 -35.85
CA PRO A 953 8.51 16.51 -36.60
C PRO A 953 9.76 15.68 -36.90
N LEU A 954 9.71 14.40 -36.53
CA LEU A 954 10.68 13.37 -36.91
C LEU A 954 9.98 12.31 -37.77
N THR A 955 10.70 11.79 -38.76
CA THR A 955 10.29 10.60 -39.52
C THR A 955 11.28 9.48 -39.24
N ALA A 956 10.79 8.37 -38.69
CA ALA A 956 11.52 7.11 -38.61
C ALA A 956 11.28 6.33 -39.91
N SER A 957 12.35 5.99 -40.62
CA SER A 957 12.30 5.25 -41.89
C SER A 957 13.14 3.98 -41.81
N TRP A 958 12.60 2.86 -42.30
CA TRP A 958 13.23 1.54 -42.21
C TRP A 958 13.33 0.82 -43.54
N THR A 959 14.27 -0.13 -43.61
CA THR A 959 14.32 -1.14 -44.67
C THR A 959 14.68 -2.53 -44.11
N LYS A 960 14.26 -3.57 -44.84
CA LYS A 960 14.48 -5.00 -44.56
C LYS A 960 13.93 -5.49 -43.20
N ALA A 961 12.79 -4.96 -42.77
CA ALA A 961 12.04 -5.52 -41.67
C ALA A 961 11.57 -6.95 -41.98
N THR A 962 11.60 -7.84 -40.98
CA THR A 962 11.23 -9.25 -41.09
C THR A 962 9.70 -9.45 -41.00
N GLN A 963 9.21 -10.63 -41.41
CA GLN A 963 7.79 -11.05 -41.26
C GLN A 963 7.39 -11.39 -39.82
N ARG A 964 8.22 -11.04 -38.84
CA ARG A 964 7.99 -11.14 -37.39
C ARG A 964 8.11 -9.75 -36.80
N THR A 965 7.48 -9.51 -35.65
CA THR A 965 7.57 -8.23 -34.91
C THR A 965 9.01 -7.72 -34.86
N ASN A 966 9.27 -6.56 -35.44
CA ASN A 966 10.57 -5.91 -35.41
C ASN A 966 10.51 -4.73 -34.44
N THR A 967 11.55 -4.58 -33.62
CA THR A 967 11.65 -3.50 -32.63
C THR A 967 12.89 -2.67 -32.92
N GLY A 968 12.70 -1.36 -33.08
CA GLY A 968 13.73 -0.35 -33.03
C GLY A 968 13.42 0.66 -31.94
N TYR A 969 14.34 1.59 -31.73
CA TYR A 969 14.23 2.62 -30.70
C TYR A 969 14.84 3.93 -31.17
N VAL A 970 14.28 5.04 -30.71
CA VAL A 970 14.72 6.41 -31.00
C VAL A 970 15.05 7.08 -29.68
N GLU A 971 16.33 7.08 -29.32
CA GLU A 971 16.87 7.64 -28.09
C GLU A 971 16.95 9.18 -28.17
N TYR A 972 16.58 9.84 -27.07
CA TYR A 972 16.72 11.26 -26.77
C TYR A 972 17.79 11.46 -25.67
N PRO A 973 18.20 12.70 -25.32
CA PRO A 973 19.16 12.92 -24.24
C PRO A 973 18.71 12.23 -22.95
N ASN A 974 19.67 11.63 -22.25
CA ASN A 974 19.47 10.93 -20.98
C ASN A 974 18.60 9.65 -21.07
N GLY A 975 18.41 9.06 -22.25
CA GLY A 975 17.85 7.70 -22.39
C GLY A 975 16.32 7.58 -22.42
N PHE A 976 15.58 8.69 -22.39
CA PHE A 976 14.18 8.68 -22.86
C PHE A 976 14.13 8.44 -24.37
N GLY A 977 13.00 7.96 -24.89
CA GLY A 977 12.91 7.65 -26.32
C GLY A 977 11.56 7.09 -26.77
N THR A 978 11.42 6.94 -28.09
CA THR A 978 10.23 6.37 -28.74
C THR A 978 10.57 5.00 -29.33
N ILE A 979 9.77 3.99 -28.98
CA ILE A 979 9.84 2.66 -29.61
C ILE A 979 9.30 2.74 -31.05
N VAL A 980 10.00 2.09 -31.99
CA VAL A 980 9.53 1.91 -33.36
C VAL A 980 9.20 0.43 -33.57
N THR A 981 7.93 0.12 -33.75
CA THR A 981 7.44 -1.24 -33.99
C THR A 981 7.04 -1.41 -35.44
N ILE A 982 7.49 -2.50 -36.06
CA ILE A 982 7.09 -2.84 -37.44
C ILE A 982 6.59 -4.29 -37.47
N ASN A 983 5.35 -4.45 -37.92
CA ASN A 983 4.64 -5.72 -38.11
C ASN A 983 4.60 -6.13 -39.59
#